data_AF-A0A7C4P4T4-F1
#
_entry.id   AF-A0A7C4P4T4-F1
#
_cell.length_a   1.000
_cell.length_b   1.000
_cell.length_c   1.000
_cell.angle_alpha   90.00
_cell.angle_beta   90.00
_cell.angle_gamma   90.00
#
_symmetry.space_group_name_H-M   'P 1'
#
loop_
_entity.id
_entity.type
_entity.pdbx_description
1 polymer ?
#
loop_
_entity_poly.entity_id
_entity_poly.type
_entity_poly.pdbx_seq_one_letter_code
_entity_poly.pdbx_strand_id
1 'polypeptide(L)'
;MKKITQAIFWQTTLGLSVAVTLVVLLASLARCWQIGVILYRSDWIFPLSAYSVTLGTCLGLWLYARQKPDRQQKLWQFLELTALRCLGWRFVSSLIFIGIAVLIPWLKIKFQFGEEIAGSTRDPLLSLMMFYWIVWWLILLAAGAFKIALQTSWGWAFAGALVILGVSYEIFVRLQAVTSYPFSMGWSESSRYYYASLYFSKSIYGQHYPLSTLHPTRYLLQALAFLIPNAGLTWHRFWQFLLWILLSAGTSFALAKRVWDGNRQAGWLFAGWFFIFTLRVGVYYHLQVMVLIILLFVSVRNPWRSLLVIILASAWAGISRINWFPVPAMLAIAVYLLEKPVSQPDVRPNGQTVLAYLKWPVIWGGAGLITALVSQAAYIPLSGNAENAKAFTSSFTSDLLWQRLWPNDSFALGILPAIVIISAPLLIVIFYALRQQLDNVHWLRLAGLLGMTGLLFAGGLVVSTKIGGGADLHNMDAYATLIGLLAAYALFGKIAGEQENRSWNTIPWPVIATALLIPLAFLIPSLRPLPVYNAPKHTRMLTQLRQQVEALAKTGPVLFINERHLVTFKQIQVPLEPDYENVTLMEMAMSGNKPYLKRFYADLKSQRFAAIIARKQNVVILNSGAFAAENNVWNTKVSPYILCYYEPANIFPASMGPVVVYIPRQRKMPGCP
;
A
#
# COMPACT_ATOMS: atom_id res chain seq x y z
N MET A 1 -23.30 1.87 -17.94
CA MET A 1 -22.43 1.57 -19.11
C MET A 1 -23.28 1.05 -20.27
N LYS A 2 -23.02 1.45 -21.53
CA LYS A 2 -23.57 0.73 -22.71
C LYS A 2 -22.96 -0.68 -22.75
N LYS A 3 -23.69 -1.64 -23.33
CA LYS A 3 -23.21 -3.00 -23.56
C LYS A 3 -22.02 -2.96 -24.52
N ILE A 4 -20.81 -3.28 -24.03
CA ILE A 4 -19.59 -3.33 -24.85
C ILE A 4 -19.85 -4.33 -25.98
N THR A 5 -19.76 -3.89 -27.24
CA THR A 5 -19.93 -4.79 -28.37
C THR A 5 -18.73 -5.73 -28.45
N GLN A 6 -18.98 -6.97 -28.85
CA GLN A 6 -17.93 -7.99 -28.98
C GLN A 6 -16.80 -7.52 -29.93
N ALA A 7 -17.16 -6.81 -31.00
CA ALA A 7 -16.21 -6.20 -31.93
C ALA A 7 -15.26 -5.22 -31.23
N ILE A 8 -15.79 -4.30 -30.41
CA ILE A 8 -14.98 -3.32 -29.68
C ILE A 8 -14.03 -4.03 -28.70
N PHE A 9 -14.51 -5.05 -27.97
CA PHE A 9 -13.66 -5.83 -27.08
C PHE A 9 -12.50 -6.46 -27.87
N TRP A 10 -12.77 -7.25 -28.90
CA TRP A 10 -11.73 -7.99 -29.61
C TRP A 10 -10.78 -7.11 -30.42
N GLN A 11 -11.27 -6.03 -31.05
CA GLN A 11 -10.40 -5.06 -31.72
C GLN A 11 -9.49 -4.31 -30.74
N THR A 12 -9.97 -4.04 -29.51
CA THR A 12 -9.14 -3.47 -28.44
C THR A 12 -8.10 -4.50 -27.96
N THR A 13 -8.52 -5.72 -27.64
CA THR A 13 -7.66 -6.79 -27.12
C THR A 13 -6.58 -7.19 -28.12
N LEU A 14 -6.92 -7.37 -29.40
CA LEU A 14 -5.94 -7.68 -30.45
C LEU A 14 -4.96 -6.52 -30.68
N GLY A 15 -5.44 -5.28 -30.70
CA GLY A 15 -4.57 -4.10 -30.82
C GLY A 15 -3.61 -3.93 -29.64
N LEU A 16 -4.09 -4.24 -28.43
CA LEU A 16 -3.27 -4.25 -27.21
C LEU A 16 -2.26 -5.42 -27.22
N SER A 17 -2.65 -6.61 -27.67
CA SER A 17 -1.71 -7.74 -27.87
C SER A 17 -0.60 -7.41 -28.88
N VAL A 18 -0.93 -6.70 -29.98
CA VAL A 18 0.06 -6.19 -30.94
C VAL A 18 1.02 -5.21 -30.24
N ALA A 19 0.49 -4.19 -29.56
CA ALA A 19 1.32 -3.18 -28.89
C ALA A 19 2.21 -3.78 -27.79
N VAL A 20 1.67 -4.63 -26.91
CA VAL A 20 2.42 -5.30 -25.84
C VAL A 20 3.49 -6.24 -26.41
N THR A 21 3.16 -7.06 -27.41
CA THR A 21 4.13 -7.98 -28.01
C THR A 21 5.23 -7.24 -28.77
N LEU A 22 4.90 -6.13 -29.46
CA LEU A 22 5.90 -5.27 -30.12
C LEU A 22 6.85 -4.61 -29.10
N VAL A 23 6.33 -4.06 -28.01
CA VAL A 23 7.15 -3.45 -26.95
C VAL A 23 8.05 -4.50 -26.29
N VAL A 24 7.53 -5.68 -25.96
CA VAL A 24 8.31 -6.80 -25.39
C VAL A 24 9.39 -7.27 -26.37
N LEU A 25 9.07 -7.41 -27.66
CA LEU A 25 10.02 -7.81 -28.70
C LEU A 25 11.16 -6.79 -28.85
N LEU A 26 10.83 -5.51 -29.04
CA LEU A 26 11.83 -4.45 -29.21
C LEU A 26 12.70 -4.27 -27.96
N ALA A 27 12.11 -4.29 -26.76
CA ALA A 27 12.86 -4.18 -25.51
C ALA A 27 13.74 -5.42 -25.25
N SER A 28 13.28 -6.61 -25.63
CA SER A 28 14.09 -7.84 -25.54
C SER A 28 15.24 -7.84 -26.53
N LEU A 29 15.02 -7.39 -27.78
CA LEU A 29 16.09 -7.24 -28.77
C LEU A 29 17.14 -6.21 -28.32
N ALA A 30 16.70 -5.05 -27.81
CA ALA A 30 17.59 -4.02 -27.28
C ALA A 30 18.40 -4.53 -26.07
N ARG A 31 17.77 -5.30 -25.17
CA ARG A 31 18.48 -5.88 -24.01
C ARG A 31 19.44 -7.00 -24.42
N CYS A 32 19.06 -7.87 -25.36
CA CYS A 32 19.95 -8.87 -25.96
C CYS A 32 21.19 -8.22 -26.59
N TRP A 33 21.03 -7.10 -27.31
CA TRP A 33 22.14 -6.33 -27.86
C TRP A 33 23.04 -5.75 -26.76
N GLN A 34 22.46 -5.11 -25.74
CA GLN A 34 23.21 -4.52 -24.61
C GLN A 34 24.10 -5.53 -23.87
N ILE A 35 23.68 -6.80 -23.77
CA ILE A 35 24.41 -7.86 -23.05
C ILE A 35 25.16 -8.83 -23.99
N GLY A 36 25.28 -8.50 -25.28
CA GLY A 36 26.10 -9.24 -26.24
C GLY A 36 25.56 -10.62 -26.65
N VAL A 37 24.24 -10.85 -26.62
CA VAL A 37 23.66 -12.17 -26.95
C VAL A 37 23.84 -12.51 -28.43
N ILE A 38 24.64 -13.54 -28.70
CA ILE A 38 24.75 -14.18 -30.02
C ILE A 38 23.47 -14.99 -30.28
N LEU A 39 22.46 -14.35 -30.88
CA LEU A 39 21.09 -14.87 -30.98
C LEU A 39 21.01 -16.30 -31.57
N TYR A 40 21.76 -16.60 -32.63
CA TYR A 40 21.76 -17.92 -33.29
C TYR A 40 22.47 -19.04 -32.49
N ARG A 41 23.01 -18.72 -31.31
CA ARG A 41 23.58 -19.67 -30.34
C ARG A 41 22.92 -19.56 -28.95
N SER A 42 21.75 -18.92 -28.85
CA SER A 42 21.11 -18.60 -27.57
C SER A 42 19.64 -19.02 -27.53
N ASP A 43 19.23 -19.58 -26.40
CA ASP A 43 17.83 -19.94 -26.10
C ASP A 43 16.86 -18.77 -26.28
N TRP A 44 17.33 -17.53 -26.18
CA TRP A 44 16.55 -16.31 -26.44
C TRP A 44 15.97 -16.25 -27.86
N ILE A 45 16.48 -17.03 -28.82
CA ILE A 45 15.88 -17.16 -30.15
C ILE A 45 14.45 -17.71 -30.09
N PHE A 46 14.13 -18.59 -29.14
CA PHE A 46 12.79 -19.19 -29.04
C PHE A 46 11.73 -18.17 -28.54
N PRO A 47 11.93 -17.41 -27.44
CA PRO A 47 11.05 -16.31 -27.07
C PRO A 47 10.92 -15.23 -28.16
N LEU A 48 12.03 -14.80 -28.77
CA LEU A 48 11.99 -13.78 -29.83
C LEU A 48 11.21 -14.24 -31.07
N SER A 49 11.33 -15.51 -31.44
CA SER A 49 10.53 -16.13 -32.51
C SER A 49 9.05 -16.21 -32.11
N ALA A 50 8.75 -16.63 -30.88
CA ALA A 50 7.38 -16.71 -30.36
C ALA A 50 6.69 -15.32 -30.32
N TYR A 51 7.41 -14.27 -29.90
CA TYR A 51 6.92 -12.89 -29.97
C TYR A 51 6.64 -12.49 -31.42
N SER A 52 7.55 -12.78 -32.35
CA SER A 52 7.44 -12.38 -33.76
C SER A 52 6.25 -13.06 -34.46
N VAL A 53 6.09 -14.37 -34.28
CA VAL A 53 4.94 -15.15 -34.79
C VAL A 53 3.63 -14.64 -34.17
N THR A 54 3.63 -14.34 -32.87
CA THR A 54 2.44 -13.84 -32.15
C THR A 54 2.07 -12.44 -32.60
N LEU A 55 3.05 -11.56 -32.82
CA LEU A 55 2.86 -10.21 -33.35
C LEU A 55 2.25 -10.25 -34.75
N GLY A 56 2.81 -11.05 -35.66
CA GLY A 56 2.28 -11.27 -37.00
C GLY A 56 0.85 -11.83 -36.98
N THR A 57 0.60 -12.84 -36.14
CA THR A 57 -0.73 -13.45 -35.98
C THR A 57 -1.77 -12.45 -35.45
N CYS A 58 -1.43 -11.70 -34.39
CA CYS A 58 -2.34 -10.71 -33.82
C CYS A 58 -2.61 -9.54 -34.77
N LEU A 59 -1.59 -9.07 -35.49
CA LEU A 59 -1.73 -8.02 -36.49
C LEU A 59 -2.58 -8.49 -37.68
N GLY A 60 -2.34 -9.70 -38.19
CA GLY A 60 -3.14 -10.32 -39.25
C GLY A 60 -4.61 -10.45 -38.86
N LEU A 61 -4.90 -10.95 -37.64
CA LEU A 61 -6.26 -11.03 -37.11
C LEU A 61 -6.90 -9.65 -36.90
N TRP A 62 -6.14 -8.66 -36.44
CA TRP A 62 -6.63 -7.29 -36.23
C TRP A 62 -6.98 -6.57 -37.54
N LEU A 63 -6.16 -6.77 -38.58
CA LEU A 63 -6.43 -6.27 -39.93
C LEU A 63 -7.60 -7.03 -40.59
N TYR A 64 -7.67 -8.35 -40.44
CA TYR A 64 -8.81 -9.16 -40.90
C TYR A 64 -10.13 -8.73 -40.24
N ALA A 65 -10.10 -8.44 -38.93
CA ALA A 65 -11.22 -7.90 -38.15
C ALA A 65 -11.66 -6.47 -38.54
N ARG A 66 -11.01 -5.86 -39.55
CA ARG A 66 -11.37 -4.57 -40.18
C ARG A 66 -11.77 -4.71 -41.66
N GLN A 67 -11.84 -5.94 -42.20
CA GLN A 67 -12.34 -6.21 -43.56
C GLN A 67 -13.89 -6.26 -43.62
N LYS A 68 -14.45 -6.68 -44.76
CA LYS A 68 -15.91 -6.74 -45.04
C LYS A 68 -16.72 -7.36 -43.89
N PRO A 69 -17.94 -6.85 -43.60
CA PRO A 69 -18.75 -7.27 -42.45
C PRO A 69 -18.93 -8.78 -42.27
N ASP A 70 -19.15 -9.53 -43.35
CA ASP A 70 -19.41 -10.98 -43.28
C ASP A 70 -18.21 -11.78 -42.75
N ARG A 71 -16.99 -11.36 -43.10
CA ARG A 71 -15.73 -11.94 -42.59
C ARG A 71 -15.56 -11.63 -41.10
N GLN A 72 -15.83 -10.39 -40.73
CA GLN A 72 -15.80 -9.93 -39.34
C GLN A 72 -16.83 -10.67 -38.47
N GLN A 73 -18.06 -10.85 -38.95
CA GLN A 73 -19.13 -11.52 -38.22
C GLN A 73 -18.83 -13.00 -37.96
N LYS A 74 -18.26 -13.72 -38.94
CA LYS A 74 -17.84 -15.13 -38.77
C LYS A 74 -16.76 -15.27 -37.68
N LEU A 75 -15.77 -14.38 -37.65
CA LEU A 75 -14.73 -14.37 -36.60
C LEU A 75 -15.34 -14.11 -35.21
N TRP A 76 -16.30 -13.19 -35.10
CA TRP A 76 -16.99 -12.91 -33.84
C TRP A 76 -17.89 -14.07 -33.40
N GLN A 77 -18.60 -14.73 -34.31
CA GLN A 77 -19.42 -15.91 -33.97
C GLN A 77 -18.56 -17.04 -33.38
N PHE A 78 -17.41 -17.33 -34.00
CA PHE A 78 -16.43 -18.29 -33.46
C PHE A 78 -15.96 -17.88 -32.05
N LEU A 79 -15.62 -16.61 -31.85
CA LEU A 79 -15.12 -16.09 -30.58
C LEU A 79 -16.18 -15.83 -29.50
N GLU A 80 -17.49 -16.11 -29.70
CA GLU A 80 -18.45 -16.14 -28.57
C GLU A 80 -18.43 -17.47 -27.79
N LEU A 81 -17.78 -18.51 -28.31
CA LEU A 81 -17.66 -19.83 -27.66
C LEU A 81 -19.04 -20.45 -27.33
N THR A 82 -20.03 -20.22 -28.20
CA THR A 82 -21.44 -20.63 -28.01
C THR A 82 -21.66 -22.14 -27.87
N ALA A 83 -20.76 -22.96 -28.42
CA ALA A 83 -20.79 -24.42 -28.27
C ALA A 83 -20.44 -24.88 -26.83
N LEU A 84 -19.69 -24.08 -26.07
CA LEU A 84 -19.12 -24.47 -24.77
C LEU A 84 -20.05 -24.17 -23.57
N ARG A 85 -21.38 -24.16 -23.78
CA ARG A 85 -22.36 -23.70 -22.77
C ARG A 85 -22.88 -24.79 -21.82
N CYS A 86 -22.65 -26.07 -22.10
CA CYS A 86 -23.13 -27.16 -21.25
C CYS A 86 -22.46 -27.18 -19.86
N LEU A 87 -23.08 -27.83 -18.89
CA LEU A 87 -22.61 -27.84 -17.49
C LEU A 87 -21.18 -28.40 -17.36
N GLY A 88 -20.82 -29.41 -18.15
CA GLY A 88 -19.46 -29.98 -18.19
C GLY A 88 -18.41 -28.94 -18.59
N TRP A 89 -18.63 -28.19 -19.68
CA TRP A 89 -17.72 -27.12 -20.10
C TRP A 89 -17.64 -25.98 -19.09
N ARG A 90 -18.72 -25.67 -18.36
CA ARG A 90 -18.71 -24.69 -17.27
C ARG A 90 -17.88 -25.16 -16.08
N PHE A 91 -17.93 -26.44 -15.72
CA PHE A 91 -17.10 -27.04 -14.67
C PHE A 91 -15.62 -27.08 -15.09
N VAL A 92 -15.30 -27.61 -16.28
CA VAL A 92 -13.94 -27.65 -16.83
C VAL A 92 -13.34 -26.24 -16.91
N SER A 93 -14.10 -25.25 -17.36
CA SER A 93 -13.64 -23.86 -17.40
C SER A 93 -13.42 -23.25 -16.01
N SER A 94 -14.20 -23.65 -15.01
CA SER A 94 -13.97 -23.24 -13.62
C SER A 94 -12.65 -23.82 -13.09
N LEU A 95 -12.35 -25.08 -13.39
CA LEU A 95 -11.06 -25.70 -13.07
C LEU A 95 -9.89 -25.04 -13.82
N ILE A 96 -10.04 -24.70 -15.10
CA ILE A 96 -9.03 -23.95 -15.86
C ILE A 96 -8.75 -22.59 -15.22
N PHE A 97 -9.79 -21.85 -14.81
CA PHE A 97 -9.63 -20.56 -14.14
C PHE A 97 -8.86 -20.68 -12.81
N ILE A 98 -9.22 -21.67 -11.97
CA ILE A 98 -8.53 -21.97 -10.70
C ILE A 98 -7.08 -22.40 -10.98
N GLY A 99 -6.86 -23.23 -11.99
CA GLY A 99 -5.54 -23.66 -12.43
C GLY A 99 -4.64 -22.48 -12.82
N ILE A 100 -5.15 -21.53 -13.60
CA ILE A 100 -4.42 -20.31 -13.98
C ILE A 100 -4.13 -19.42 -12.76
N ALA A 101 -5.07 -19.32 -11.83
CA ALA A 101 -4.89 -18.58 -10.57
C ALA A 101 -3.73 -19.14 -9.74
N VAL A 102 -3.51 -20.45 -9.73
CA VAL A 102 -2.33 -21.06 -9.07
C VAL A 102 -1.08 -20.97 -9.96
N LEU A 103 -1.23 -21.12 -11.28
CA LEU A 103 -0.13 -21.20 -12.24
C LEU A 103 0.70 -19.91 -12.33
N ILE A 104 0.07 -18.73 -12.32
CA ILE A 104 0.80 -17.45 -12.45
C ILE A 104 1.77 -17.22 -11.26
N PRO A 105 1.34 -17.32 -9.98
CA PRO A 105 2.25 -17.34 -8.84
C PRO A 105 3.26 -18.48 -8.90
N TRP A 106 2.83 -19.70 -9.25
CA TRP A 106 3.73 -20.86 -9.32
C TRP A 106 4.87 -20.66 -10.33
N LEU A 107 4.57 -20.12 -11.53
CA LEU A 107 5.58 -19.80 -12.55
C LEU A 107 6.58 -18.77 -12.02
N LYS A 108 6.11 -17.66 -11.44
CA LYS A 108 6.98 -16.63 -10.83
C LYS A 108 7.91 -17.24 -9.78
N ILE A 109 7.35 -18.04 -8.88
CA ILE A 109 8.04 -18.63 -7.72
C ILE A 109 9.02 -19.74 -8.14
N LYS A 110 8.62 -20.62 -9.08
CA LYS A 110 9.42 -21.79 -9.48
C LYS A 110 10.58 -21.44 -10.41
N PHE A 111 10.45 -20.39 -11.21
CA PHE A 111 11.46 -19.96 -12.19
C PHE A 111 12.16 -18.65 -11.81
N GLN A 112 11.79 -18.03 -10.69
CA GLN A 112 12.39 -16.81 -10.13
C GLN A 112 12.43 -15.64 -11.14
N PHE A 113 11.33 -15.46 -11.87
CA PHE A 113 11.24 -14.46 -12.94
C PHE A 113 11.43 -13.02 -12.41
N GLY A 114 12.49 -12.37 -12.89
CA GLY A 114 12.92 -11.04 -12.46
C GLY A 114 13.85 -10.99 -11.24
N GLU A 115 14.35 -12.12 -10.75
CA GLU A 115 15.33 -12.19 -9.66
C GLU A 115 16.73 -12.49 -10.22
N GLU A 116 17.79 -11.94 -9.62
CA GLU A 116 19.17 -12.26 -9.97
C GLU A 116 19.59 -13.60 -9.34
N ILE A 117 19.95 -14.57 -10.17
CA ILE A 117 20.34 -15.92 -9.74
C ILE A 117 21.85 -16.07 -9.89
N ALA A 118 22.57 -16.12 -8.76
CA ALA A 118 24.03 -16.29 -8.75
C ALA A 118 24.45 -17.55 -9.52
N GLY A 119 25.40 -17.40 -10.45
CA GLY A 119 25.86 -18.48 -11.33
C GLY A 119 24.93 -18.83 -12.51
N SER A 120 23.84 -18.09 -12.73
CA SER A 120 22.98 -18.29 -13.90
C SER A 120 23.35 -17.37 -15.07
N THR A 121 23.20 -17.86 -16.30
CA THR A 121 23.31 -17.09 -17.54
C THR A 121 22.01 -16.35 -17.92
N ARG A 122 20.97 -16.44 -17.09
CA ARG A 122 19.67 -15.80 -17.33
C ARG A 122 19.68 -14.34 -16.91
N ASP A 123 19.53 -13.44 -17.87
CA ASP A 123 19.27 -12.03 -17.60
C ASP A 123 17.91 -11.84 -16.90
N PRO A 124 17.85 -11.15 -15.75
CA PRO A 124 16.62 -11.02 -14.97
C PRO A 124 15.56 -10.21 -15.72
N LEU A 125 15.95 -9.18 -16.49
CA LEU A 125 15.03 -8.29 -17.19
C LEU A 125 14.37 -8.99 -18.38
N LEU A 126 15.14 -9.72 -19.20
CA LEU A 126 14.60 -10.58 -20.27
C LEU A 126 13.65 -11.64 -19.71
N SER A 127 14.01 -12.26 -18.58
CA SER A 127 13.16 -13.25 -17.91
C SER A 127 11.82 -12.64 -17.46
N LEU A 128 11.85 -11.40 -16.93
CA LEU A 128 10.67 -10.68 -16.45
C LEU A 128 9.78 -10.21 -17.62
N MET A 129 10.37 -9.75 -18.72
CA MET A 129 9.65 -9.41 -19.96
C MET A 129 8.90 -10.62 -20.52
N MET A 130 9.58 -11.77 -20.62
CA MET A 130 8.98 -13.03 -21.07
C MET A 130 7.85 -13.47 -20.14
N PHE A 131 8.05 -13.37 -18.82
CA PHE A 131 7.02 -13.72 -17.84
C PHE A 131 5.77 -12.83 -17.96
N TYR A 132 5.92 -11.51 -18.11
CA TYR A 132 4.77 -10.63 -18.33
C TYR A 132 4.01 -10.94 -19.62
N TRP A 133 4.72 -11.27 -20.69
CA TRP A 133 4.10 -11.70 -21.96
C TRP A 133 3.32 -13.02 -21.79
N ILE A 134 3.87 -14.01 -21.07
CA ILE A 134 3.14 -15.24 -20.71
C ILE A 134 1.88 -14.92 -19.87
N VAL A 135 2.01 -14.04 -18.86
CA VAL A 135 0.92 -13.66 -17.97
C VAL A 135 -0.21 -12.95 -18.72
N TRP A 136 0.08 -12.14 -19.74
CA TRP A 136 -0.94 -11.54 -20.62
C TRP A 136 -1.80 -12.61 -21.28
N TRP A 137 -1.19 -13.64 -21.87
CA TRP A 137 -1.93 -14.75 -22.50
C TRP A 137 -2.71 -15.60 -21.49
N LEU A 138 -2.15 -15.85 -20.30
CA LEU A 138 -2.86 -16.53 -19.21
C LEU A 138 -4.06 -15.72 -18.69
N ILE A 139 -3.98 -14.39 -18.65
CA ILE A 139 -5.11 -13.52 -18.32
C ILE A 139 -6.23 -13.61 -19.38
N LEU A 140 -5.88 -13.66 -20.67
CA LEU A 140 -6.86 -13.82 -21.74
C LEU A 140 -7.52 -15.21 -21.72
N LEU A 141 -6.76 -16.26 -21.42
CA LEU A 141 -7.29 -17.62 -21.22
C LEU A 141 -8.21 -17.69 -19.99
N ALA A 142 -7.83 -17.05 -18.88
CA ALA A 142 -8.66 -16.93 -17.68
C ALA A 142 -9.96 -16.16 -17.96
N ALA A 143 -9.91 -15.09 -18.75
CA ALA A 143 -11.11 -14.37 -19.19
C ALA A 143 -12.05 -15.25 -20.05
N GLY A 144 -11.50 -16.08 -20.94
CA GLY A 144 -12.30 -17.04 -21.73
C GLY A 144 -12.93 -18.13 -20.87
N ALA A 145 -12.16 -18.70 -19.94
CA ALA A 145 -12.64 -19.68 -18.99
C ALA A 145 -13.75 -19.11 -18.08
N PHE A 146 -13.56 -17.89 -17.58
CA PHE A 146 -14.54 -17.19 -16.74
C PHE A 146 -15.81 -16.79 -17.51
N LYS A 147 -15.68 -16.41 -18.80
CA LYS A 147 -16.83 -16.19 -19.70
C LYS A 147 -17.68 -17.45 -19.81
N ILE A 148 -17.07 -18.62 -20.01
CA ILE A 148 -17.78 -19.90 -20.12
C ILE A 148 -18.43 -20.25 -18.77
N ALA A 149 -17.67 -20.25 -17.68
CA ALA A 149 -18.15 -20.64 -16.36
C ALA A 149 -19.40 -19.85 -15.92
N LEU A 150 -19.37 -18.51 -16.09
CA LEU A 150 -20.44 -17.61 -15.64
C LEU A 150 -21.39 -17.12 -16.75
N GLN A 151 -21.24 -17.61 -17.99
CA GLN A 151 -22.12 -17.29 -19.14
C GLN A 151 -22.29 -15.77 -19.39
N THR A 152 -21.20 -15.00 -19.27
CA THR A 152 -21.22 -13.53 -19.35
C THR A 152 -20.60 -12.98 -20.65
N SER A 153 -20.52 -11.65 -20.79
CA SER A 153 -19.86 -10.99 -21.93
C SER A 153 -18.34 -10.94 -21.74
N TRP A 154 -17.58 -10.86 -22.84
CA TRP A 154 -16.12 -10.77 -22.80
C TRP A 154 -15.58 -9.63 -21.93
N GLY A 155 -16.18 -8.44 -21.99
CA GLY A 155 -15.77 -7.30 -21.16
C GLY A 155 -15.96 -7.55 -19.66
N TRP A 156 -17.12 -8.13 -19.28
CA TRP A 156 -17.35 -8.54 -17.88
C TRP A 156 -16.44 -9.68 -17.45
N ALA A 157 -16.14 -10.63 -18.35
CA ALA A 157 -15.31 -11.77 -18.03
C ALA A 157 -13.83 -11.39 -17.84
N PHE A 158 -13.32 -10.49 -18.68
CA PHE A 158 -11.97 -9.92 -18.54
C PHE A 158 -11.83 -9.09 -17.25
N ALA A 159 -12.80 -8.23 -16.95
CA ALA A 159 -12.82 -7.47 -15.70
C ALA A 159 -12.95 -8.38 -14.46
N GLY A 160 -13.81 -9.40 -14.51
CA GLY A 160 -13.98 -10.39 -13.46
C GLY A 160 -12.73 -11.22 -13.21
N ALA A 161 -12.09 -11.71 -14.28
CA ALA A 161 -10.83 -12.43 -14.19
C ALA A 161 -9.73 -11.56 -13.55
N LEU A 162 -9.50 -10.34 -14.04
CA LEU A 162 -8.51 -9.43 -13.46
C LEU A 162 -8.77 -9.13 -11.99
N VAL A 163 -10.00 -8.78 -11.62
CA VAL A 163 -10.33 -8.44 -10.22
C VAL A 163 -10.20 -9.64 -9.30
N ILE A 164 -10.66 -10.83 -9.70
CA ILE A 164 -10.60 -12.02 -8.83
C ILE A 164 -9.16 -12.51 -8.68
N LEU A 165 -8.39 -12.58 -9.77
CA LEU A 165 -6.96 -12.92 -9.71
C LEU A 165 -6.21 -11.89 -8.83
N GLY A 166 -6.46 -10.60 -9.01
CA GLY A 166 -5.85 -9.54 -8.21
C GLY A 166 -6.20 -9.61 -6.71
N VAL A 167 -7.47 -9.84 -6.36
CA VAL A 167 -7.89 -10.03 -4.96
C VAL A 167 -7.21 -11.27 -4.36
N SER A 168 -7.17 -12.39 -5.07
CA SER A 168 -6.50 -13.61 -4.63
C SER A 168 -4.99 -13.40 -4.41
N TYR A 169 -4.32 -12.68 -5.30
CA TYR A 169 -2.89 -12.41 -5.19
C TYR A 169 -2.56 -11.40 -4.08
N GLU A 170 -3.40 -10.39 -3.86
CA GLU A 170 -3.24 -9.43 -2.76
C GLU A 170 -3.40 -10.12 -1.40
N ILE A 171 -4.39 -11.01 -1.27
CA ILE A 171 -4.59 -11.86 -0.08
C ILE A 171 -3.37 -12.77 0.13
N PHE A 172 -2.93 -13.49 -0.91
CA PHE A 172 -1.77 -14.38 -0.84
C PHE A 172 -0.49 -13.65 -0.40
N VAL A 173 -0.17 -12.51 -1.02
CA VAL A 173 1.00 -11.68 -0.68
C VAL A 173 0.97 -11.22 0.79
N ARG A 174 -0.21 -10.83 1.31
CA ARG A 174 -0.32 -10.40 2.73
C ARG A 174 -0.31 -11.56 3.70
N LEU A 175 -0.81 -12.73 3.31
CA LEU A 175 -0.78 -13.94 4.14
C LEU A 175 0.65 -14.45 4.38
N GLN A 176 1.61 -14.17 3.48
CA GLN A 176 3.03 -14.52 3.67
C GLN A 176 3.66 -13.91 4.93
N ALA A 177 3.08 -12.82 5.46
CA ALA A 177 3.52 -12.21 6.72
C ALA A 177 3.02 -12.96 7.97
N VAL A 178 2.20 -14.00 7.84
CA VAL A 178 1.69 -14.81 8.95
C VAL A 178 2.57 -16.03 9.14
N THR A 179 3.59 -15.90 9.97
CA THR A 179 4.59 -16.96 10.20
C THR A 179 4.89 -17.15 11.70
N SER A 180 5.30 -18.36 12.05
CA SER A 180 5.77 -18.74 13.40
C SER A 180 7.24 -18.37 13.67
N TYR A 181 7.89 -17.62 12.78
CA TYR A 181 9.30 -17.23 12.93
C TYR A 181 9.49 -16.32 14.15
N PRO A 182 10.29 -16.69 15.19
CA PRO A 182 10.27 -15.96 16.46
C PRO A 182 10.87 -14.54 16.42
N PHE A 183 11.62 -14.19 15.37
CA PHE A 183 12.26 -12.87 15.23
C PHE A 183 11.53 -11.99 14.20
N SER A 184 11.91 -10.72 14.15
CA SER A 184 11.34 -9.70 13.28
C SER A 184 11.70 -9.92 11.80
N MET A 185 10.67 -9.92 10.94
CA MET A 185 10.77 -10.08 9.49
C MET A 185 10.94 -8.73 8.74
N GLY A 186 11.15 -7.62 9.46
CA GLY A 186 11.41 -6.32 8.84
C GLY A 186 11.70 -5.22 9.86
N TRP A 187 12.33 -4.13 9.41
CA TRP A 187 12.84 -3.03 10.25
C TRP A 187 11.90 -2.57 11.38
N SER A 188 10.62 -2.43 11.08
CA SER A 188 9.57 -1.96 11.98
C SER A 188 8.49 -3.02 12.26
N GLU A 189 8.78 -4.32 12.14
CA GLU A 189 7.76 -5.37 12.33
C GLU A 189 7.44 -5.60 13.81
N SER A 190 8.42 -6.10 14.57
CA SER A 190 8.32 -6.32 16.03
C SER A 190 7.89 -5.08 16.81
N SER A 191 8.38 -3.91 16.40
CA SER A 191 8.06 -2.60 16.98
C SER A 191 6.55 -2.35 17.05
N ARG A 192 5.78 -2.79 16.04
CA ARG A 192 4.31 -2.64 16.03
C ARG A 192 3.65 -3.38 17.18
N TYR A 193 4.07 -4.61 17.42
CA TYR A 193 3.48 -5.48 18.45
C TYR A 193 3.89 -5.00 19.84
N TYR A 194 5.11 -4.49 19.98
CA TYR A 194 5.54 -3.74 21.15
C TYR A 194 4.66 -2.50 21.40
N TYR A 195 4.56 -1.55 20.47
CA TYR A 195 3.76 -0.34 20.70
C TYR A 195 2.26 -0.62 20.92
N ALA A 196 1.72 -1.67 20.28
CA ALA A 196 0.36 -2.17 20.53
C ALA A 196 0.17 -2.71 21.97
N SER A 197 1.21 -3.32 22.56
CA SER A 197 1.15 -3.83 23.94
C SER A 197 1.06 -2.75 25.01
N LEU A 198 1.46 -1.51 24.70
CA LEU A 198 1.54 -0.42 25.68
C LEU A 198 0.16 -0.01 26.21
N TYR A 199 -0.89 -0.18 25.40
CA TYR A 199 -2.30 -0.05 25.82
C TYR A 199 -2.71 -1.04 26.92
N PHE A 200 -1.97 -2.15 27.06
CA PHE A 200 -2.15 -3.16 28.11
C PHE A 200 -0.91 -3.29 29.01
N SER A 201 -0.06 -2.26 29.06
CA SER A 201 1.27 -2.30 29.70
C SER A 201 1.25 -2.83 31.13
N LYS A 202 0.29 -2.39 31.96
CA LYS A 202 0.13 -2.87 33.35
C LYS A 202 -0.09 -4.39 33.45
N SER A 203 -0.81 -4.99 32.49
CA SER A 203 -1.10 -6.43 32.48
C SER A 203 0.06 -7.26 31.91
N ILE A 204 0.79 -6.71 30.93
CA ILE A 204 1.85 -7.42 30.22
C ILE A 204 3.19 -7.33 30.97
N TYR A 205 3.50 -6.16 31.55
CA TYR A 205 4.79 -5.83 32.17
C TYR A 205 4.70 -5.43 33.66
N GLY A 206 3.49 -5.36 34.25
CA GLY A 206 3.27 -4.93 35.64
C GLY A 206 3.27 -3.41 35.87
N GLN A 207 3.74 -2.61 34.90
CA GLN A 207 3.88 -1.16 35.02
C GLN A 207 3.14 -0.41 33.90
N HIS A 208 2.79 0.85 34.14
CA HIS A 208 2.31 1.75 33.09
C HIS A 208 3.49 2.38 32.35
N TYR A 209 3.46 2.36 31.02
CA TYR A 209 4.45 3.03 30.18
C TYR A 209 3.76 4.02 29.22
N PRO A 210 4.46 5.07 28.76
CA PRO A 210 3.94 5.97 27.74
C PRO A 210 3.52 5.21 26.48
N LEU A 211 2.44 5.65 25.83
CA LEU A 211 2.02 5.14 24.54
C LEU A 211 2.96 5.67 23.44
N SER A 212 2.90 5.09 22.23
CA SER A 212 3.78 5.52 21.13
C SER A 212 3.52 6.97 20.72
N THR A 213 4.58 7.70 20.38
CA THR A 213 4.49 9.03 19.74
C THR A 213 4.20 8.93 18.24
N LEU A 214 4.33 7.73 17.65
CA LEU A 214 4.20 7.48 16.21
C LEU A 214 2.98 6.62 15.93
N HIS A 215 2.11 7.06 15.01
CA HIS A 215 0.93 6.33 14.54
C HIS A 215 0.03 5.69 15.64
N PRO A 216 -0.32 6.36 16.76
CA PRO A 216 -1.03 5.74 17.88
C PRO A 216 -2.25 4.88 17.52
N THR A 217 -3.11 5.37 16.63
CA THR A 217 -4.34 4.66 16.23
C THR A 217 -4.07 3.36 15.48
N ARG A 218 -2.93 3.24 14.80
CA ARG A 218 -2.44 1.97 14.23
C ARG A 218 -2.26 0.94 15.33
N TYR A 219 -1.58 1.35 16.40
CA TYR A 219 -1.24 0.48 17.51
C TYR A 219 -2.45 0.18 18.39
N LEU A 220 -3.42 1.09 18.51
CA LEU A 220 -4.72 0.83 19.12
C LEU A 220 -5.47 -0.32 18.41
N LEU A 221 -5.55 -0.30 17.07
CA LEU A 221 -6.17 -1.41 16.31
C LEU A 221 -5.41 -2.73 16.47
N GLN A 222 -4.07 -2.67 16.53
CA GLN A 222 -3.25 -3.86 16.76
C GLN A 222 -3.31 -4.35 18.22
N ALA A 223 -3.62 -3.48 19.18
CA ALA A 223 -3.72 -3.80 20.60
C ALA A 223 -4.88 -4.77 20.89
N LEU A 224 -5.95 -4.73 20.09
CA LEU A 224 -7.10 -5.62 20.20
C LEU A 224 -6.73 -7.12 20.16
N ALA A 225 -5.59 -7.50 19.57
CA ALA A 225 -5.10 -8.88 19.63
C ALA A 225 -4.67 -9.34 21.04
N PHE A 226 -4.22 -8.42 21.91
CA PHE A 226 -3.87 -8.71 23.31
C PHE A 226 -5.11 -8.95 24.20
N LEU A 227 -6.33 -8.73 23.71
CA LEU A 227 -7.55 -9.15 24.39
C LEU A 227 -7.70 -10.68 24.44
N ILE A 228 -6.93 -11.43 23.64
CA ILE A 228 -6.83 -12.88 23.73
C ILE A 228 -5.60 -13.23 24.60
N PRO A 229 -5.79 -13.80 25.80
CA PRO A 229 -4.68 -14.15 26.69
C PRO A 229 -3.69 -15.12 26.04
N ASN A 230 -2.40 -14.97 26.35
CA ASN A 230 -1.30 -15.84 25.90
C ASN A 230 -1.13 -15.92 24.37
N ALA A 231 -1.76 -15.04 23.59
CA ALA A 231 -1.61 -15.00 22.14
C ALA A 231 -0.18 -14.61 21.72
N GLY A 232 0.52 -15.51 21.03
CA GLY A 232 1.89 -15.29 20.56
C GLY A 232 1.99 -14.49 19.25
N LEU A 233 3.22 -14.14 18.88
CA LEU A 233 3.57 -13.36 17.68
C LEU A 233 2.82 -13.76 16.39
N THR A 234 2.63 -15.07 16.15
CA THR A 234 1.88 -15.60 14.98
C THR A 234 0.44 -15.07 14.93
N TRP A 235 -0.24 -14.98 16.08
CA TRP A 235 -1.59 -14.42 16.17
C TRP A 235 -1.60 -12.92 15.87
N HIS A 236 -0.62 -12.17 16.38
CA HIS A 236 -0.54 -10.72 16.15
C HIS A 236 -0.19 -10.39 14.68
N ARG A 237 0.55 -11.27 14.00
CA ARG A 237 0.73 -11.25 12.54
C ARG A 237 -0.58 -11.54 11.80
N PHE A 238 -1.31 -12.58 12.18
CA PHE A 238 -2.61 -12.92 11.60
C PHE A 238 -3.65 -11.80 11.81
N TRP A 239 -3.69 -11.18 12.99
CA TRP A 239 -4.52 -10.02 13.28
C TRP A 239 -4.13 -8.82 12.41
N GLN A 240 -2.85 -8.53 12.23
CA GLN A 240 -2.42 -7.46 11.32
C GLN A 240 -2.81 -7.76 9.85
N PHE A 241 -2.79 -9.03 9.44
CA PHE A 241 -3.33 -9.46 8.14
C PHE A 241 -4.85 -9.19 8.07
N LEU A 242 -5.63 -9.62 9.06
CA LEU A 242 -7.08 -9.35 9.10
C LEU A 242 -7.41 -7.85 9.08
N LEU A 243 -6.69 -7.01 9.83
CA LEU A 243 -6.87 -5.55 9.79
C LEU A 243 -6.67 -4.97 8.38
N TRP A 244 -5.64 -5.43 7.65
CA TRP A 244 -5.40 -5.02 6.27
C TRP A 244 -6.54 -5.43 5.32
N ILE A 245 -7.01 -6.68 5.41
CA ILE A 245 -8.05 -7.20 4.52
C ILE A 245 -9.41 -6.58 4.85
N LEU A 246 -9.86 -6.67 6.11
CA LEU A 246 -11.23 -6.32 6.52
C LEU A 246 -11.51 -4.81 6.39
N LEU A 247 -10.59 -3.94 6.82
CA LEU A 247 -10.84 -2.49 6.78
C LEU A 247 -10.74 -1.93 5.34
N SER A 248 -9.90 -2.52 4.49
CA SER A 248 -9.83 -2.14 3.07
C SER A 248 -11.03 -2.67 2.28
N ALA A 249 -11.48 -3.91 2.56
CA ALA A 249 -12.69 -4.48 1.96
C ALA A 249 -13.94 -3.72 2.40
N GLY A 250 -14.06 -3.39 3.70
CA GLY A 250 -15.14 -2.58 4.26
C GLY A 250 -15.23 -1.20 3.62
N THR A 251 -14.09 -0.50 3.47
CA THR A 251 -14.04 0.82 2.82
C THR A 251 -14.42 0.74 1.35
N SER A 252 -13.94 -0.31 0.65
CA SER A 252 -14.26 -0.53 -0.77
C SER A 252 -15.73 -0.86 -1.00
N PHE A 253 -16.33 -1.67 -0.12
CA PHE A 253 -17.76 -1.95 -0.14
C PHE A 253 -18.59 -0.71 0.24
N ALA A 254 -18.16 0.11 1.20
CA ALA A 254 -18.83 1.36 1.56
C ALA A 254 -18.85 2.36 0.40
N LEU A 255 -17.73 2.55 -0.30
CA LEU A 255 -17.66 3.39 -1.49
C LEU A 255 -18.55 2.84 -2.62
N ALA A 256 -18.43 1.54 -2.92
CA ALA A 256 -19.24 0.87 -3.95
C ALA A 256 -20.75 0.97 -3.67
N LYS A 257 -21.16 0.78 -2.42
CA LYS A 257 -22.56 0.92 -1.96
C LYS A 257 -23.04 2.36 -2.10
N ARG A 258 -22.18 3.36 -1.83
CA ARG A 258 -22.53 4.79 -1.94
C ARG A 258 -22.77 5.22 -3.39
N VAL A 259 -21.97 4.72 -4.35
CA VAL A 259 -22.10 5.07 -5.77
C VAL A 259 -22.99 4.13 -6.58
N TRP A 260 -23.62 3.14 -5.94
CA TRP A 260 -24.37 2.05 -6.59
C TRP A 260 -25.50 2.54 -7.52
N ASP A 261 -25.49 2.09 -8.78
CA ASP A 261 -26.48 2.45 -9.82
C ASP A 261 -27.65 1.44 -9.93
N GLY A 262 -27.56 0.32 -9.22
CA GLY A 262 -28.49 -0.81 -9.29
C GLY A 262 -27.84 -2.09 -9.83
N ASN A 263 -26.78 -1.97 -10.63
CA ASN A 263 -26.07 -3.10 -11.21
C ASN A 263 -25.16 -3.77 -10.15
N ARG A 264 -25.65 -4.88 -9.59
CA ARG A 264 -24.93 -5.65 -8.56
C ARG A 264 -23.56 -6.15 -9.02
N GLN A 265 -23.40 -6.50 -10.30
CA GLN A 265 -22.13 -7.00 -10.83
C GLN A 265 -21.10 -5.86 -10.96
N ALA A 266 -21.53 -4.68 -11.42
CA ALA A 266 -20.68 -3.49 -11.49
C ALA A 266 -20.17 -3.07 -10.10
N GLY A 267 -21.05 -3.02 -9.11
CA GLY A 267 -20.70 -2.63 -7.74
C GLY A 267 -19.71 -3.59 -7.08
N TRP A 268 -19.90 -4.91 -7.21
CA TRP A 268 -18.95 -5.89 -6.67
C TRP A 268 -17.58 -5.87 -7.35
N LEU A 269 -17.55 -5.71 -8.68
CA LEU A 269 -16.28 -5.61 -9.42
C LEU A 269 -15.53 -4.32 -9.10
N PHE A 270 -16.24 -3.19 -8.94
CA PHE A 270 -15.64 -1.95 -8.46
C PHE A 270 -15.11 -2.10 -7.03
N ALA A 271 -15.85 -2.74 -6.11
CA ALA A 271 -15.38 -2.99 -4.75
C ALA A 271 -14.09 -3.84 -4.72
N GLY A 272 -14.03 -4.92 -5.50
CA GLY A 272 -12.83 -5.76 -5.63
C GLY A 272 -11.65 -5.01 -6.26
N TRP A 273 -11.89 -4.18 -7.28
CA TRP A 273 -10.86 -3.33 -7.88
C TRP A 273 -10.33 -2.27 -6.90
N PHE A 274 -11.22 -1.58 -6.17
CA PHE A 274 -10.84 -0.53 -5.22
C PHE A 274 -10.09 -1.09 -4.00
N PHE A 275 -10.41 -2.33 -3.61
CA PHE A 275 -9.65 -3.08 -2.61
C PHE A 275 -8.19 -3.28 -3.06
N ILE A 276 -7.96 -3.71 -4.31
CA ILE A 276 -6.60 -3.84 -4.85
C ILE A 276 -5.93 -2.46 -4.94
N PHE A 277 -6.61 -1.44 -5.50
CA PHE A 277 -6.08 -0.08 -5.65
C PHE A 277 -5.61 0.53 -4.32
N THR A 278 -6.44 0.52 -3.28
CA THR A 278 -6.08 1.07 -1.96
C THR A 278 -4.91 0.32 -1.33
N LEU A 279 -4.87 -1.01 -1.45
CA LEU A 279 -3.78 -1.84 -0.94
C LEU A 279 -2.47 -1.74 -1.74
N ARG A 280 -2.54 -1.41 -3.04
CA ARG A 280 -1.38 -1.15 -3.93
C ARG A 280 -0.76 0.23 -3.73
N VAL A 281 -1.56 1.26 -3.45
CA VAL A 281 -1.03 2.57 -3.01
C VAL A 281 -0.45 2.49 -1.59
N GLY A 282 -0.99 1.60 -0.75
CA GLY A 282 -0.57 1.46 0.65
C GLY A 282 -1.43 2.26 1.63
N VAL A 283 -2.69 2.54 1.27
CA VAL A 283 -3.69 3.20 2.14
C VAL A 283 -3.87 2.39 3.42
N TYR A 284 -3.23 2.82 4.50
CA TYR A 284 -3.12 2.03 5.73
C TYR A 284 -4.48 1.77 6.37
N TYR A 285 -4.67 0.59 6.97
CA TYR A 285 -5.91 0.23 7.67
C TYR A 285 -6.36 1.22 8.75
N HIS A 286 -5.44 1.98 9.36
CA HIS A 286 -5.77 3.03 10.33
C HIS A 286 -6.18 4.38 9.69
N LEU A 287 -5.90 4.61 8.39
CA LEU A 287 -6.59 5.62 7.59
C LEU A 287 -7.97 5.11 7.16
N GLN A 288 -8.06 3.86 6.70
CA GLN A 288 -9.31 3.23 6.23
C GLN A 288 -10.46 3.37 7.25
N VAL A 289 -10.20 3.32 8.57
CA VAL A 289 -11.22 3.57 9.62
C VAL A 289 -11.98 4.88 9.43
N MET A 290 -11.28 6.01 9.31
CA MET A 290 -11.95 7.31 9.18
C MET A 290 -12.55 7.52 7.79
N VAL A 291 -11.95 6.95 6.74
CA VAL A 291 -12.53 6.93 5.39
C VAL A 291 -13.86 6.16 5.38
N LEU A 292 -13.90 4.96 5.97
CA LEU A 292 -15.08 4.11 6.13
C LEU A 292 -16.20 4.82 6.88
N ILE A 293 -15.88 5.47 8.01
CA ILE A 293 -16.83 6.23 8.83
C ILE A 293 -17.47 7.38 8.02
N ILE A 294 -16.66 8.15 7.28
CA ILE A 294 -17.15 9.23 6.42
C ILE A 294 -18.06 8.68 5.31
N LEU A 295 -17.61 7.65 4.58
CA LEU A 295 -18.36 7.05 3.47
C LEU A 295 -19.72 6.48 3.91
N LEU A 296 -19.79 5.85 5.09
CA LEU A 296 -21.02 5.25 5.61
C LEU A 296 -22.02 6.26 6.18
N PHE A 297 -21.55 7.33 6.83
CA PHE A 297 -22.41 8.13 7.72
C PHE A 297 -22.54 9.62 7.38
N VAL A 298 -21.69 10.19 6.52
CA VAL A 298 -21.88 11.57 6.02
C VAL A 298 -23.05 11.60 5.03
N SER A 299 -23.96 12.55 5.23
CA SER A 299 -25.13 12.79 4.38
C SER A 299 -25.36 14.29 4.22
N VAL A 300 -25.42 14.77 2.97
CA VAL A 300 -25.74 16.18 2.66
C VAL A 300 -27.09 16.61 3.25
N ARG A 301 -28.06 15.69 3.31
CA ARG A 301 -29.41 15.94 3.86
C ARG A 301 -29.43 16.17 5.37
N ASN A 302 -28.42 15.70 6.11
CA ASN A 302 -28.38 15.72 7.57
C ASN A 302 -27.07 16.34 8.07
N PRO A 303 -26.86 17.66 7.88
CA PRO A 303 -25.54 18.25 8.04
C PRO A 303 -25.01 18.28 9.48
N TRP A 304 -25.88 18.30 10.49
CA TRP A 304 -25.49 18.15 11.90
C TRP A 304 -25.01 16.73 12.23
N ARG A 305 -25.66 15.69 11.68
CA ARG A 305 -25.17 14.30 11.79
C ARG A 305 -23.81 14.16 11.11
N SER A 306 -23.65 14.73 9.92
CA SER A 306 -22.38 14.77 9.20
C SER A 306 -21.29 15.48 10.01
N LEU A 307 -21.60 16.60 10.66
CA LEU A 307 -20.67 17.31 11.54
C LEU A 307 -20.19 16.42 12.70
N LEU A 308 -21.07 15.71 13.39
CA LEU A 308 -20.70 14.77 14.46
C LEU A 308 -19.81 13.62 13.94
N VAL A 309 -20.14 13.07 12.76
CA VAL A 309 -19.32 12.03 12.09
C VAL A 309 -17.93 12.55 11.74
N ILE A 310 -17.83 13.80 11.26
CA ILE A 310 -16.56 14.47 10.92
C ILE A 310 -15.74 14.73 12.17
N ILE A 311 -16.35 15.19 13.27
CA ILE A 311 -15.69 15.40 14.57
C ILE A 311 -15.06 14.08 15.07
N LEU A 312 -15.80 12.98 15.08
CA LEU A 312 -15.28 11.67 15.50
C LEU A 312 -14.14 11.18 14.59
N ALA A 313 -14.29 11.31 13.27
CA ALA A 313 -13.27 10.92 12.30
C ALA A 313 -12.01 11.82 12.36
N SER A 314 -12.17 13.11 12.65
CA SER A 314 -11.07 14.06 12.87
C SER A 314 -10.36 13.87 14.19
N ALA A 315 -11.05 13.46 15.26
CA ALA A 315 -10.39 13.10 16.51
C ALA A 315 -9.42 11.92 16.30
N TRP A 316 -9.88 10.92 15.55
CA TRP A 316 -9.05 9.80 15.09
C TRP A 316 -7.87 10.25 14.20
N ALA A 317 -8.08 11.20 13.28
CA ALA A 317 -6.99 11.79 12.49
C ALA A 317 -5.95 12.49 13.37
N GLY A 318 -6.41 13.30 14.33
CA GLY A 318 -5.64 14.05 15.32
C GLY A 318 -4.69 13.18 16.14
N ILE A 319 -5.20 12.07 16.65
CA ILE A 319 -4.44 11.07 17.40
C ILE A 319 -3.49 10.26 16.49
N SER A 320 -3.68 10.27 15.17
CA SER A 320 -2.97 9.37 14.24
C SER A 320 -1.72 9.97 13.59
N ARG A 321 -1.90 10.99 12.75
CA ARG A 321 -0.86 11.57 11.88
C ARG A 321 -1.25 12.96 11.40
N ILE A 322 -0.32 13.92 11.50
CA ILE A 322 -0.51 15.33 11.09
C ILE A 322 -0.94 15.45 9.61
N ASN A 323 -0.33 14.70 8.70
CA ASN A 323 -0.66 14.74 7.27
C ASN A 323 -2.07 14.23 6.94
N TRP A 324 -2.79 13.65 7.90
CA TRP A 324 -4.17 13.21 7.74
C TRP A 324 -5.21 14.13 8.40
N PHE A 325 -4.81 15.15 9.15
CA PHE A 325 -5.75 16.06 9.85
C PHE A 325 -6.87 16.65 8.97
N PRO A 326 -6.63 17.09 7.72
CA PRO A 326 -7.70 17.62 6.88
C PRO A 326 -8.58 16.54 6.23
N VAL A 327 -8.15 15.25 6.23
CA VAL A 327 -8.74 14.21 5.37
C VAL A 327 -10.21 13.91 5.66
N PRO A 328 -10.68 13.76 6.92
CA PRO A 328 -12.10 13.50 7.20
C PRO A 328 -13.01 14.64 6.71
N ALA A 329 -12.60 15.89 6.94
CA ALA A 329 -13.33 17.06 6.49
C ALA A 329 -13.29 17.18 4.96
N MET A 330 -12.13 17.01 4.32
CA MET A 330 -12.01 17.06 2.86
C MET A 330 -12.85 15.99 2.15
N LEU A 331 -12.92 14.77 2.69
CA LEU A 331 -13.76 13.71 2.13
C LEU A 331 -15.25 14.02 2.29
N ALA A 332 -15.68 14.59 3.42
CA ALA A 332 -17.06 15.04 3.61
C ALA A 332 -17.42 16.23 2.71
N ILE A 333 -16.52 17.20 2.57
CA ILE A 333 -16.67 18.35 1.67
C ILE A 333 -16.71 17.86 0.21
N ALA A 334 -15.87 16.91 -0.18
CA ALA A 334 -15.92 16.31 -1.51
C ALA A 334 -17.27 15.65 -1.77
N VAL A 335 -17.79 14.85 -0.83
CA VAL A 335 -19.15 14.30 -0.87
C VAL A 335 -20.20 15.40 -1.04
N TYR A 336 -20.12 16.52 -0.31
CA TYR A 336 -21.05 17.66 -0.45
C TYR A 336 -20.96 18.32 -1.83
N LEU A 337 -19.75 18.59 -2.33
CA LEU A 337 -19.54 19.19 -3.66
C LEU A 337 -19.91 18.23 -4.81
N LEU A 338 -19.91 16.92 -4.58
CA LEU A 338 -20.38 15.92 -5.54
C LEU A 338 -21.91 15.77 -5.52
N GLU A 339 -22.53 15.71 -4.34
CA GLU A 339 -23.96 15.40 -4.16
C GLU A 339 -24.88 16.64 -4.16
N LYS A 340 -24.39 17.85 -3.89
CA LYS A 340 -25.23 19.06 -3.77
C LYS A 340 -24.96 20.09 -4.90
N PRO A 341 -25.96 20.42 -5.74
CA PRO A 341 -25.92 21.57 -6.64
C PRO A 341 -25.86 22.89 -5.87
N VAL A 342 -25.30 23.92 -6.49
CA VAL A 342 -25.41 25.31 -6.01
C VAL A 342 -26.82 25.87 -6.29
N SER A 343 -27.37 25.56 -7.46
CA SER A 343 -28.59 26.15 -8.02
C SER A 343 -29.90 25.48 -7.57
N GLN A 344 -29.96 24.91 -6.38
CA GLN A 344 -31.09 24.05 -5.98
C GLN A 344 -32.44 24.82 -5.85
N PRO A 345 -33.57 24.33 -6.39
CA PRO A 345 -34.77 25.15 -6.64
C PRO A 345 -35.56 25.63 -5.41
N ASP A 346 -35.43 24.97 -4.26
CA ASP A 346 -36.28 25.18 -3.08
C ASP A 346 -36.04 26.51 -2.33
N VAL A 347 -35.36 27.49 -2.95
CA VAL A 347 -35.14 28.83 -2.39
C VAL A 347 -35.49 29.89 -3.44
N ARG A 348 -36.41 30.79 -3.04
CA ARG A 348 -37.06 31.92 -3.72
C ARG A 348 -36.23 32.72 -4.75
N PRO A 349 -36.87 33.52 -5.64
CA PRO A 349 -36.25 34.14 -6.83
C PRO A 349 -34.99 35.01 -6.64
N ASN A 350 -34.63 35.39 -5.42
CA ASN A 350 -33.32 35.97 -5.11
C ASN A 350 -32.39 34.83 -4.69
N GLY A 351 -31.62 34.32 -5.64
CA GLY A 351 -30.94 33.01 -5.54
C GLY A 351 -29.99 32.84 -4.36
N GLN A 352 -29.72 31.58 -4.01
CA GLN A 352 -28.82 31.20 -2.91
C GLN A 352 -27.45 31.88 -3.08
N THR A 353 -27.12 32.81 -2.17
CA THR A 353 -25.78 33.41 -2.16
C THR A 353 -24.72 32.33 -1.98
N VAL A 354 -23.58 32.46 -2.66
CA VAL A 354 -22.44 31.52 -2.58
C VAL A 354 -22.04 31.25 -1.12
N LEU A 355 -22.14 32.26 -0.26
CA LEU A 355 -21.93 32.16 1.19
C LEU A 355 -22.85 31.14 1.87
N ALA A 356 -24.14 31.08 1.50
CA ALA A 356 -25.10 30.11 2.03
C ALA A 356 -24.80 28.68 1.57
N TYR A 357 -24.33 28.49 0.33
CA TYR A 357 -23.87 27.19 -0.16
C TYR A 357 -22.59 26.72 0.57
N LEU A 358 -21.64 27.64 0.79
CA LEU A 358 -20.35 27.35 1.44
C LEU A 358 -20.44 27.19 2.97
N LYS A 359 -21.52 27.64 3.62
CA LYS A 359 -21.72 27.55 5.08
C LYS A 359 -21.35 26.17 5.66
N TRP A 360 -21.86 25.09 5.07
CA TRP A 360 -21.60 23.75 5.58
C TRP A 360 -20.18 23.25 5.31
N PRO A 361 -19.62 23.35 4.09
CA PRO A 361 -18.20 23.11 3.85
C PRO A 361 -17.25 23.85 4.79
N VAL A 362 -17.51 25.14 5.08
CA VAL A 362 -16.67 25.94 6.00
C VAL A 362 -16.79 25.45 7.44
N ILE A 363 -18.00 25.19 7.94
CA ILE A 363 -18.23 24.64 9.29
C ILE A 363 -17.55 23.26 9.44
N TRP A 364 -17.71 22.38 8.45
CA TRP A 364 -17.10 21.04 8.45
C TRP A 364 -15.57 21.09 8.37
N GLY A 365 -15.02 21.97 7.54
CA GLY A 365 -13.57 22.20 7.43
C GLY A 365 -12.97 22.73 8.73
N GLY A 366 -13.55 23.79 9.27
CA GLY A 366 -13.10 24.41 10.53
C GLY A 366 -13.21 23.45 11.72
N ALA A 367 -14.38 22.87 11.95
CA ALA A 367 -14.58 21.92 13.05
C ALA A 367 -13.69 20.68 12.90
N GLY A 368 -13.60 20.10 11.71
CA GLY A 368 -12.75 18.93 11.47
C GLY A 368 -11.25 19.20 11.70
N LEU A 369 -10.74 20.37 11.32
CA LEU A 369 -9.35 20.74 11.58
C LEU A 369 -9.11 21.05 13.07
N ILE A 370 -10.02 21.81 13.71
CA ILE A 370 -9.92 22.14 15.14
C ILE A 370 -9.98 20.87 16.00
N THR A 371 -10.90 19.93 15.72
CA THR A 371 -10.97 18.67 16.46
C THR A 371 -9.72 17.83 16.28
N ALA A 372 -9.10 17.79 15.08
CA ALA A 372 -7.85 17.07 14.88
C ALA A 372 -6.70 17.69 15.70
N LEU A 373 -6.55 19.02 15.67
CA LEU A 373 -5.53 19.76 16.45
C LEU A 373 -5.72 19.58 17.96
N VAL A 374 -6.95 19.75 18.47
CA VAL A 374 -7.30 19.55 19.88
C VAL A 374 -7.05 18.10 20.32
N SER A 375 -7.38 17.12 19.46
CA SER A 375 -7.16 15.71 19.79
C SER A 375 -5.68 15.33 19.81
N GLN A 376 -4.84 15.94 18.95
CA GLN A 376 -3.38 15.81 19.09
C GLN A 376 -2.88 16.47 20.38
N ALA A 377 -3.30 17.71 20.65
CA ALA A 377 -2.88 18.47 21.82
C ALA A 377 -3.24 17.76 23.14
N ALA A 378 -4.41 17.12 23.20
CA ALA A 378 -4.81 16.27 24.33
C ALA A 378 -4.03 14.95 24.38
N TYR A 379 -3.72 14.33 23.23
CA TYR A 379 -2.99 13.06 23.20
C TYR A 379 -1.54 13.18 23.72
N ILE A 380 -0.85 14.30 23.49
CA ILE A 380 0.54 14.49 23.92
C ILE A 380 0.74 14.24 25.44
N PRO A 381 0.01 14.91 26.36
CA PRO A 381 0.08 14.60 27.79
C PRO A 381 -0.61 13.28 28.16
N LEU A 382 -1.79 12.97 27.61
CA LEU A 382 -2.55 11.76 27.98
C LEU A 382 -1.84 10.45 27.57
N SER A 383 -0.93 10.50 26.59
CA SER A 383 -0.07 9.39 26.20
C SER A 383 1.14 9.17 27.12
N GLY A 384 1.35 10.03 28.12
CA GLY A 384 2.54 9.99 28.98
C GLY A 384 3.81 10.61 28.35
N ASN A 385 3.69 11.34 27.23
CA ASN A 385 4.82 11.89 26.48
C ASN A 385 5.00 13.41 26.64
N ALA A 386 4.49 14.02 27.73
CA ALA A 386 4.55 15.47 27.95
C ALA A 386 5.99 16.03 27.84
N GLU A 387 6.97 15.37 28.45
CA GLU A 387 8.39 15.75 28.41
C GLU A 387 9.04 15.58 27.02
N ASN A 388 8.44 14.79 26.14
CA ASN A 388 8.94 14.49 24.80
C ASN A 388 7.98 14.97 23.69
N ALA A 389 7.25 16.07 23.92
CA ALA A 389 6.31 16.65 22.95
C ALA A 389 6.93 16.89 21.56
N LYS A 390 8.25 17.17 21.49
CA LYS A 390 8.99 17.34 20.22
C LYS A 390 8.99 16.10 19.32
N ALA A 391 8.78 14.90 19.86
CA ALA A 391 8.68 13.68 19.06
C ALA A 391 7.43 13.65 18.16
N PHE A 392 6.36 14.38 18.50
CA PHE A 392 5.16 14.48 17.65
C PHE A 392 5.34 15.46 16.48
N THR A 393 6.28 16.40 16.59
CA THR A 393 6.65 17.37 15.54
C THR A 393 7.86 16.96 14.72
N SER A 394 8.40 15.75 14.92
CA SER A 394 9.60 15.22 14.25
C SER A 394 9.50 15.30 12.71
N SER A 395 8.31 15.09 12.16
CA SER A 395 8.03 15.21 10.72
C SER A 395 8.13 16.62 10.14
N PHE A 396 8.34 17.65 10.96
CA PHE A 396 8.68 19.02 10.51
C PHE A 396 10.18 19.35 10.60
N THR A 397 11.01 18.49 11.21
CA THR A 397 12.45 18.78 11.48
C THR A 397 13.41 17.75 10.90
N SER A 398 12.91 16.81 10.09
CA SER A 398 13.72 15.83 9.35
C SER A 398 14.03 16.31 7.93
N ASP A 399 15.19 15.90 7.41
CA ASP A 399 15.68 16.26 6.08
C ASP A 399 14.75 15.81 4.93
N LEU A 400 14.71 16.59 3.85
CA LEU A 400 13.90 16.30 2.65
C LEU A 400 14.79 15.79 1.50
N LEU A 401 14.57 14.53 1.11
CA LEU A 401 15.29 13.81 0.08
C LEU A 401 14.52 13.89 -1.25
N TRP A 402 14.54 15.06 -1.88
CA TRP A 402 13.80 15.38 -3.11
C TRP A 402 14.04 14.40 -4.27
N GLN A 403 15.20 13.76 -4.33
CA GLN A 403 15.53 12.71 -5.29
C GLN A 403 14.57 11.51 -5.24
N ARG A 404 13.87 11.27 -4.11
CA ARG A 404 12.86 10.19 -3.99
C ARG A 404 11.68 10.34 -4.96
N LEU A 405 11.39 11.56 -5.42
CA LEU A 405 10.30 11.81 -6.38
C LEU A 405 10.57 11.14 -7.74
N TRP A 406 11.84 10.96 -8.10
CA TRP A 406 12.29 10.40 -9.38
C TRP A 406 12.86 8.98 -9.21
N PRO A 407 13.07 8.21 -10.30
CA PRO A 407 13.68 6.87 -10.25
C PRO A 407 14.96 6.84 -9.40
N ASN A 408 15.01 5.94 -8.41
CA ASN A 408 16.13 5.84 -7.46
C ASN A 408 16.22 4.43 -6.83
N ASP A 409 17.36 4.13 -6.21
CA ASP A 409 17.70 2.82 -5.61
C ASP A 409 16.65 2.31 -4.58
N SER A 410 15.97 3.21 -3.86
CA SER A 410 14.97 2.80 -2.87
C SER A 410 13.60 2.51 -3.50
N PHE A 411 13.22 3.23 -4.56
CA PHE A 411 11.99 3.01 -5.31
C PHE A 411 12.20 3.27 -6.80
N ALA A 412 12.32 2.19 -7.58
CA ALA A 412 12.83 2.22 -8.95
C ALA A 412 12.04 3.10 -9.95
N LEU A 413 10.76 3.39 -9.68
CA LEU A 413 9.95 4.31 -10.51
C LEU A 413 10.00 5.76 -10.03
N GLY A 414 10.43 6.02 -8.80
CA GLY A 414 10.19 7.29 -8.12
C GLY A 414 8.73 7.47 -7.70
N ILE A 415 8.50 8.27 -6.66
CA ILE A 415 7.14 8.52 -6.14
C ILE A 415 6.26 9.18 -7.20
N LEU A 416 6.77 10.20 -7.91
CA LEU A 416 5.99 11.02 -8.82
C LEU A 416 5.56 10.25 -10.09
N PRO A 417 6.43 9.55 -10.83
CA PRO A 417 5.98 8.71 -11.95
C PRO A 417 5.05 7.59 -11.50
N ALA A 418 5.32 6.92 -10.38
CA ALA A 418 4.47 5.83 -9.91
C ALA A 418 3.05 6.29 -9.49
N ILE A 419 2.92 7.43 -8.79
CA ILE A 419 1.59 7.93 -8.42
C ILE A 419 0.81 8.44 -9.64
N VAL A 420 1.49 9.05 -10.62
CA VAL A 420 0.88 9.45 -11.89
C VAL A 420 0.41 8.22 -12.68
N ILE A 421 1.21 7.16 -12.76
CA ILE A 421 0.82 5.91 -13.46
C ILE A 421 -0.42 5.28 -12.80
N ILE A 422 -0.47 5.18 -11.47
CA ILE A 422 -1.60 4.52 -10.78
C ILE A 422 -2.87 5.39 -10.72
N SER A 423 -2.77 6.73 -10.77
CA SER A 423 -3.93 7.62 -10.79
C SER A 423 -4.37 8.09 -12.18
N ALA A 424 -3.54 7.99 -13.22
CA ALA A 424 -3.87 8.43 -14.58
C ALA A 424 -5.20 7.87 -15.13
N PRO A 425 -5.54 6.56 -14.97
CA PRO A 425 -6.83 6.07 -15.45
C PRO A 425 -8.02 6.69 -14.71
N LEU A 426 -7.87 6.99 -13.42
CA LEU A 426 -8.88 7.66 -12.60
C LEU A 426 -9.04 9.12 -13.03
N LEU A 427 -7.92 9.83 -13.25
CA LEU A 427 -7.91 11.19 -13.79
C LEU A 427 -8.58 11.27 -15.16
N ILE A 428 -8.33 10.29 -16.04
CA ILE A 428 -8.96 10.21 -17.38
C ILE A 428 -10.47 9.93 -17.25
N VAL A 429 -10.89 9.03 -16.36
CA VAL A 429 -12.32 8.79 -16.05
C VAL A 429 -13.02 10.07 -15.59
N ILE A 430 -12.41 10.80 -14.65
CA ILE A 430 -12.92 12.06 -14.12
C ILE A 430 -12.97 13.13 -15.23
N PHE A 431 -11.91 13.26 -16.04
CA PHE A 431 -11.86 14.21 -17.16
C PHE A 431 -12.95 13.95 -18.19
N TYR A 432 -13.12 12.70 -18.64
CA TYR A 432 -14.19 12.37 -19.58
C TYR A 432 -15.57 12.69 -19.02
N ALA A 433 -15.83 12.33 -17.75
CA ALA A 433 -17.10 12.60 -17.09
C ALA A 433 -17.37 14.11 -16.95
N LEU A 434 -16.40 14.90 -16.46
CA LEU A 434 -16.54 16.33 -16.25
C LEU A 434 -16.63 17.14 -17.56
N ARG A 435 -15.88 16.77 -18.62
CA ARG A 435 -15.84 17.52 -19.90
C ARG A 435 -17.22 17.72 -20.54
N GLN A 436 -18.18 16.85 -20.26
CA GLN A 436 -19.56 16.88 -20.80
C GLN A 436 -20.53 17.70 -19.92
N GLN A 437 -20.09 18.02 -18.71
CA GLN A 437 -20.89 18.59 -17.63
C GLN A 437 -20.25 19.88 -17.09
N LEU A 438 -19.30 20.50 -17.80
CA LEU A 438 -18.64 21.75 -17.36
C LEU A 438 -19.66 22.87 -17.15
N ASP A 439 -20.53 23.08 -18.13
CA ASP A 439 -21.68 24.00 -18.05
C ASP A 439 -22.81 23.52 -17.12
N ASN A 440 -22.70 22.32 -16.53
CA ASN A 440 -23.68 21.70 -15.63
C ASN A 440 -23.12 21.38 -14.23
N VAL A 441 -21.91 21.83 -13.89
CA VAL A 441 -21.32 21.70 -12.55
C VAL A 441 -20.69 23.04 -12.21
N HIS A 442 -21.27 23.75 -11.24
CA HIS A 442 -20.86 25.13 -10.93
C HIS A 442 -19.35 25.22 -10.63
N TRP A 443 -18.66 26.19 -11.22
CA TRP A 443 -17.18 26.32 -11.19
C TRP A 443 -16.58 26.22 -9.79
N LEU A 444 -17.26 26.76 -8.77
CA LEU A 444 -16.87 26.68 -7.35
C LEU A 444 -16.71 25.23 -6.85
N ARG A 445 -17.57 24.32 -7.31
CA ARG A 445 -17.52 22.89 -6.98
C ARG A 445 -16.29 22.26 -7.60
N LEU A 446 -16.02 22.56 -8.88
CA LEU A 446 -14.80 22.11 -9.57
C LEU A 446 -13.53 22.66 -8.89
N ALA A 447 -13.49 23.96 -8.57
CA ALA A 447 -12.38 24.61 -7.90
C ALA A 447 -12.12 24.01 -6.50
N GLY A 448 -13.16 23.76 -5.70
CA GLY A 448 -13.03 23.09 -4.40
C GLY A 448 -12.50 21.67 -4.50
N LEU A 449 -13.02 20.87 -5.43
CA LEU A 449 -12.57 19.48 -5.66
C LEU A 449 -11.13 19.42 -6.18
N LEU A 450 -10.77 20.27 -7.15
CA LEU A 450 -9.42 20.39 -7.70
C LEU A 450 -8.44 20.92 -6.65
N GLY A 451 -8.83 21.91 -5.85
CA GLY A 451 -8.01 22.48 -4.78
C GLY A 451 -7.67 21.47 -3.70
N MET A 452 -8.66 20.72 -3.19
CA MET A 452 -8.42 19.63 -2.22
C MET A 452 -7.55 18.52 -2.83
N THR A 453 -7.79 18.14 -4.09
CA THR A 453 -7.01 17.10 -4.79
C THR A 453 -5.56 17.53 -4.99
N GLY A 454 -5.32 18.76 -5.43
CA GLY A 454 -3.99 19.33 -5.63
C GLY A 454 -3.21 19.52 -4.33
N LEU A 455 -3.89 19.96 -3.26
CA LEU A 455 -3.29 20.12 -1.93
C LEU A 455 -2.88 18.77 -1.33
N LEU A 456 -3.72 17.74 -1.41
CA LEU A 456 -3.36 16.39 -0.96
C LEU A 456 -2.28 15.75 -1.85
N PHE A 457 -2.24 16.06 -3.14
CA PHE A 457 -1.18 15.61 -4.04
C PHE A 457 0.16 16.26 -3.67
N ALA A 458 0.24 17.59 -3.61
CA ALA A 458 1.46 18.31 -3.27
C ALA A 458 1.97 17.97 -1.86
N GLY A 459 1.07 17.94 -0.87
CA GLY A 459 1.41 17.55 0.50
C GLY A 459 1.91 16.10 0.59
N GLY A 460 1.28 15.18 -0.14
CA GLY A 460 1.72 13.79 -0.23
C GLY A 460 3.14 13.67 -0.82
N LEU A 461 3.43 14.38 -1.91
CA LEU A 461 4.77 14.39 -2.52
C LEU A 461 5.82 14.90 -1.52
N VAL A 462 5.58 16.03 -0.87
CA VAL A 462 6.52 16.61 0.12
C VAL A 462 6.77 15.64 1.27
N VAL A 463 5.73 15.08 1.90
CA VAL A 463 5.87 14.10 2.99
C VAL A 463 6.62 12.85 2.54
N SER A 464 6.45 12.42 1.29
CA SER A 464 7.15 11.28 0.72
C SER A 464 8.66 11.52 0.50
N THR A 465 9.11 12.78 0.43
CA THR A 465 10.56 13.09 0.36
C THR A 465 11.26 13.02 1.71
N LYS A 466 10.55 13.15 2.84
CA LYS A 466 11.13 13.11 4.19
C LYS A 466 12.03 11.87 4.37
N ILE A 467 13.21 12.03 4.97
CA ILE A 467 13.98 10.90 5.49
C ILE A 467 13.13 10.11 6.50
N GLY A 468 13.14 8.78 6.41
CA GLY A 468 12.18 7.90 7.10
C GLY A 468 10.78 7.80 6.46
N GLY A 469 10.47 8.60 5.42
CA GLY A 469 9.20 8.59 4.68
C GLY A 469 8.93 7.34 3.84
N GLY A 470 9.84 6.36 3.85
CA GLY A 470 9.73 5.11 3.10
C GLY A 470 10.17 5.21 1.64
N ALA A 471 9.79 4.20 0.86
CA ALA A 471 10.19 4.03 -0.54
C ALA A 471 9.07 3.35 -1.35
N ASP A 472 7.85 3.84 -1.15
CA ASP A 472 6.63 3.37 -1.79
C ASP A 472 5.60 4.51 -1.82
N LEU A 473 4.34 4.24 -2.20
CA LEU A 473 3.30 5.25 -2.38
C LEU A 473 2.48 5.60 -1.13
N HIS A 474 2.78 5.05 0.05
CA HIS A 474 1.87 5.14 1.21
C HIS A 474 1.61 6.55 1.75
N ASN A 475 2.42 7.55 1.42
CA ASN A 475 2.18 8.95 1.81
C ASN A 475 1.34 9.73 0.77
N MET A 476 1.03 9.10 -0.37
CA MET A 476 0.01 9.55 -1.32
C MET A 476 -1.39 8.99 -0.97
N ASP A 477 -1.57 8.37 0.20
CA ASP A 477 -2.78 7.64 0.58
C ASP A 477 -4.04 8.53 0.68
N ALA A 478 -3.91 9.73 1.23
CA ALA A 478 -4.97 10.73 1.28
C ALA A 478 -5.41 11.18 -0.13
N TYR A 479 -4.45 11.49 -1.02
CA TYR A 479 -4.71 11.83 -2.42
C TYR A 479 -5.40 10.68 -3.16
N ALA A 480 -4.89 9.45 -3.02
CA ALA A 480 -5.44 8.26 -3.65
C ALA A 480 -6.88 7.96 -3.19
N THR A 481 -7.17 8.20 -1.91
CA THR A 481 -8.52 8.06 -1.36
C THR A 481 -9.48 9.08 -1.98
N LEU A 482 -9.09 10.36 -2.06
CA LEU A 482 -9.92 11.41 -2.65
C LEU A 482 -10.12 11.21 -4.17
N ILE A 483 -9.06 10.92 -4.93
CA ILE A 483 -9.20 10.68 -6.38
C ILE A 483 -9.98 9.39 -6.67
N GLY A 484 -9.90 8.39 -5.76
CA GLY A 484 -10.72 7.19 -5.76
C GLY A 484 -12.21 7.47 -5.59
N LEU A 485 -12.56 8.31 -4.60
CA LEU A 485 -13.92 8.82 -4.39
C LEU A 485 -14.44 9.56 -5.62
N LEU A 486 -13.64 10.47 -6.18
CA LEU A 486 -14.00 11.25 -7.38
C LEU A 486 -14.23 10.35 -8.60
N ALA A 487 -13.33 9.39 -8.84
CA ALA A 487 -13.45 8.44 -9.95
C ALA A 487 -14.66 7.51 -9.78
N ALA A 488 -15.02 7.13 -8.56
CA ALA A 488 -16.23 6.35 -8.29
C ALA A 488 -17.51 7.12 -8.67
N TYR A 489 -17.62 8.40 -8.27
CA TYR A 489 -18.78 9.23 -8.62
C TYR A 489 -18.87 9.50 -10.13
N ALA A 490 -17.72 9.72 -10.79
CA ALA A 490 -17.64 9.87 -12.24
C ALA A 490 -18.02 8.58 -13.00
N LEU A 491 -17.50 7.42 -12.58
CA LEU A 491 -17.73 6.11 -13.22
C LEU A 491 -19.19 5.66 -13.18
N PHE A 492 -19.88 5.93 -12.08
CA PHE A 492 -21.29 5.56 -11.87
C PHE A 492 -22.29 6.70 -12.15
N GLY A 493 -21.83 7.86 -12.64
CA GLY A 493 -22.69 8.99 -12.99
C GLY A 493 -23.47 9.60 -11.81
N LYS A 494 -22.83 9.65 -10.63
CA LYS A 494 -23.44 10.06 -9.35
C LYS A 494 -23.15 11.51 -8.92
N ILE A 495 -22.45 12.28 -9.75
CA ILE A 495 -22.27 13.72 -9.52
C ILE A 495 -23.60 14.41 -9.82
N ALA A 496 -24.10 15.25 -8.91
CA ALA A 496 -25.31 16.04 -9.15
C ALA A 496 -25.02 17.20 -10.12
N GLY A 497 -25.84 17.39 -11.15
CA GLY A 497 -25.78 18.56 -12.03
C GLY A 497 -26.46 19.78 -11.42
N GLU A 498 -26.19 20.97 -11.94
CA GLU A 498 -26.97 22.20 -11.64
C GLU A 498 -28.36 22.19 -12.32
N GLN A 499 -28.48 21.45 -13.43
CA GLN A 499 -29.70 21.20 -14.19
C GLN A 499 -29.96 19.69 -14.27
N GLU A 500 -31.24 19.31 -14.25
CA GLU A 500 -31.66 17.93 -14.51
C GLU A 500 -31.46 17.56 -15.99
N ASN A 501 -31.41 16.25 -16.28
CA ASN A 501 -31.36 15.69 -17.64
C ASN A 501 -30.14 16.04 -18.52
N ARG A 502 -28.91 15.82 -18.01
CA ARG A 502 -27.76 15.45 -18.87
C ARG A 502 -27.30 14.02 -18.61
N SER A 503 -27.32 13.18 -19.64
CA SER A 503 -26.87 11.79 -19.55
C SER A 503 -25.34 11.69 -19.59
N TRP A 504 -24.79 10.74 -18.83
CA TRP A 504 -23.35 10.49 -18.78
C TRP A 504 -22.92 9.63 -19.97
N ASN A 505 -22.03 10.11 -20.86
CA ASN A 505 -21.49 9.25 -21.90
C ASN A 505 -20.67 8.10 -21.29
N THR A 506 -20.60 7.02 -22.05
CA THR A 506 -19.76 5.87 -21.71
C THR A 506 -18.28 6.20 -21.80
N ILE A 507 -17.58 6.04 -20.68
CA ILE A 507 -16.12 5.98 -20.61
C ILE A 507 -15.61 4.95 -21.65
N PRO A 508 -14.59 5.28 -22.47
CA PRO A 508 -14.06 4.36 -23.46
C PRO A 508 -13.52 3.07 -22.84
N TRP A 509 -13.84 1.91 -23.43
CA TRP A 509 -13.37 0.60 -22.94
C TRP A 509 -11.84 0.52 -22.73
N PRO A 510 -10.97 1.09 -23.60
CA PRO A 510 -9.53 1.10 -23.34
C PRO A 510 -9.14 1.72 -22.00
N VAL A 511 -9.80 2.81 -21.56
CA VAL A 511 -9.53 3.47 -20.26
C VAL A 511 -9.87 2.52 -19.11
N ILE A 512 -10.99 1.80 -19.21
CA ILE A 512 -11.42 0.81 -18.21
C ILE A 512 -10.44 -0.37 -18.18
N ALA A 513 -10.00 -0.86 -19.34
CA ALA A 513 -9.01 -1.93 -19.43
C ALA A 513 -7.66 -1.53 -18.79
N THR A 514 -7.16 -0.32 -19.07
CA THR A 514 -5.93 0.21 -18.42
C THR A 514 -6.12 0.37 -16.91
N ALA A 515 -7.27 0.89 -16.45
CA ALA A 515 -7.58 1.02 -15.02
C ALA A 515 -7.57 -0.33 -14.29
N LEU A 516 -8.06 -1.40 -14.93
CA LEU A 516 -8.05 -2.76 -14.38
C LEU A 516 -6.65 -3.38 -14.37
N LEU A 517 -5.83 -3.13 -15.41
CA LEU A 517 -4.51 -3.75 -15.56
C LEU A 517 -3.43 -3.17 -14.64
N ILE A 518 -3.41 -1.84 -14.42
CA ILE A 518 -2.32 -1.19 -13.68
C ILE A 518 -2.16 -1.70 -12.22
N PRO A 519 -3.22 -1.85 -11.40
CA PRO A 519 -3.08 -2.41 -10.05
C PRO A 519 -2.51 -3.83 -10.04
N LEU A 520 -2.81 -4.66 -11.05
CA LEU A 520 -2.20 -5.99 -11.19
C LEU A 520 -0.73 -5.92 -11.61
N ALA A 521 -0.36 -4.98 -12.49
CA ALA A 521 1.05 -4.77 -12.87
C ALA A 521 1.94 -4.39 -11.67
N PHE A 522 1.40 -3.70 -10.66
CA PHE A 522 2.09 -3.42 -9.39
C PHE A 522 2.01 -4.57 -8.35
N LEU A 523 1.11 -5.53 -8.56
CA LEU A 523 0.91 -6.68 -7.66
C LEU A 523 1.77 -7.88 -8.05
N ILE A 524 1.88 -8.18 -9.35
CA ILE A 524 2.66 -9.30 -9.88
C ILE A 524 4.15 -9.29 -9.44
N PRO A 525 4.86 -8.15 -9.37
CA PRO A 525 6.20 -8.08 -8.78
C PRO A 525 6.26 -8.51 -7.31
N SER A 526 5.17 -8.30 -6.55
CA SER A 526 5.08 -8.64 -5.12
C SER A 526 4.90 -10.15 -4.86
N LEU A 527 4.52 -10.95 -5.86
CA LEU A 527 4.43 -12.41 -5.74
C LEU A 527 5.82 -13.00 -5.49
N ARG A 528 6.06 -13.57 -4.31
CA ARG A 528 7.33 -14.18 -3.89
C ARG A 528 7.10 -15.58 -3.31
N PRO A 529 8.14 -16.43 -3.18
CA PRO A 529 8.01 -17.71 -2.48
C PRO A 529 7.54 -17.52 -1.04
N LEU A 530 6.77 -18.46 -0.49
CA LEU A 530 6.49 -18.47 0.95
C LEU A 530 7.81 -18.64 1.73
N PRO A 531 8.10 -17.80 2.73
CA PRO A 531 9.39 -17.81 3.41
C PRO A 531 9.56 -19.06 4.28
N VAL A 532 10.51 -19.92 3.91
CA VAL A 532 10.80 -21.17 4.62
C VAL A 532 11.83 -20.90 5.74
N TYR A 533 11.40 -21.08 6.99
CA TYR A 533 12.26 -20.90 8.17
C TYR A 533 12.65 -22.24 8.79
N ASN A 534 13.93 -22.46 9.03
CA ASN A 534 14.42 -23.63 9.77
C ASN A 534 14.04 -23.51 11.27
N ALA A 535 12.87 -24.03 11.64
CA ALA A 535 12.36 -23.92 13.01
C ALA A 535 13.32 -24.54 14.07
N PRO A 536 13.90 -25.75 13.90
CA PRO A 536 14.87 -26.29 14.85
C PRO A 536 16.13 -25.45 15.06
N LYS A 537 16.59 -24.69 14.04
CA LYS A 537 17.66 -23.68 14.21
C LYS A 537 17.17 -22.51 15.04
N HIS A 538 16.03 -21.92 14.70
CA HIS A 538 15.53 -20.69 15.32
C HIS A 538 15.03 -20.89 16.75
N THR A 539 14.46 -22.05 17.10
CA THR A 539 14.10 -22.40 18.47
C THR A 539 15.34 -22.51 19.36
N ARG A 540 16.40 -23.21 18.89
CA ARG A 540 17.69 -23.27 19.62
C ARG A 540 18.30 -21.87 19.80
N MET A 541 18.30 -21.06 18.74
CA MET A 541 18.80 -19.69 18.75
C MET A 541 18.06 -18.80 19.76
N LEU A 542 16.72 -18.93 19.85
CA LEU A 542 15.91 -18.21 20.84
C LEU A 542 16.21 -18.69 22.28
N THR A 543 16.35 -20.00 22.51
CA THR A 543 16.70 -20.53 23.83
C THR A 543 18.07 -20.05 24.30
N GLN A 544 19.07 -20.04 23.43
CA GLN A 544 20.42 -19.52 23.75
C GLN A 544 20.39 -18.02 24.06
N LEU A 545 19.70 -17.21 23.24
CA LEU A 545 19.52 -15.78 23.49
C LEU A 545 18.80 -15.54 24.83
N ARG A 546 17.74 -16.29 25.12
CA ARG A 546 17.02 -16.23 26.40
C ARG A 546 17.96 -16.48 27.58
N GLN A 547 18.66 -17.62 27.58
CA GLN A 547 19.54 -18.02 28.67
C GLN A 547 20.63 -16.97 28.96
N GLN A 548 21.22 -16.40 27.90
CA GLN A 548 22.20 -15.34 28.05
C GLN A 548 21.59 -14.03 28.60
N VAL A 549 20.43 -13.61 28.09
CA VAL A 549 19.79 -12.35 28.50
C VAL A 549 19.23 -12.42 29.91
N GLU A 550 18.58 -13.52 30.30
CA GLU A 550 18.04 -13.73 31.65
C GLU A 550 19.16 -13.93 32.70
N ALA A 551 20.37 -14.32 32.28
CA ALA A 551 21.56 -14.29 33.13
C ALA A 551 22.10 -12.86 33.30
N LEU A 552 22.26 -12.10 32.21
CA LEU A 552 22.77 -10.71 32.24
C LEU A 552 21.81 -9.75 32.95
N ALA A 553 20.49 -9.98 32.89
CA ALA A 553 19.50 -9.19 33.62
C ALA A 553 19.62 -9.26 35.15
N LYS A 554 20.43 -10.18 35.70
CA LYS A 554 20.73 -10.27 37.13
C LYS A 554 21.79 -9.26 37.59
N THR A 555 22.58 -8.69 36.67
CA THR A 555 23.62 -7.70 36.99
C THR A 555 23.20 -6.27 36.65
N GLY A 556 22.09 -6.08 35.92
CA GLY A 556 21.51 -4.76 35.65
C GLY A 556 20.46 -4.79 34.53
N PRO A 557 19.87 -3.63 34.18
CA PRO A 557 18.85 -3.52 33.14
C PRO A 557 19.32 -3.99 31.76
N VAL A 558 18.42 -4.56 30.96
CA VAL A 558 18.71 -4.99 29.57
C VAL A 558 17.90 -4.18 28.58
N LEU A 559 18.57 -3.42 27.72
CA LEU A 559 17.94 -2.61 26.69
C LEU A 559 17.70 -3.41 25.41
N PHE A 560 16.44 -3.67 25.07
CA PHE A 560 16.06 -4.20 23.75
C PHE A 560 15.84 -3.06 22.74
N ILE A 561 16.88 -2.66 21.99
CA ILE A 561 16.70 -1.73 20.85
C ILE A 561 15.89 -2.44 19.76
N ASN A 562 16.29 -3.67 19.40
CA ASN A 562 15.58 -4.53 18.46
C ASN A 562 14.93 -5.72 19.19
N GLU A 563 14.04 -6.44 18.49
CA GLU A 563 13.43 -7.70 18.97
C GLU A 563 12.70 -7.61 20.34
N ARG A 564 12.29 -6.41 20.75
CA ARG A 564 11.60 -6.11 22.03
C ARG A 564 10.30 -6.90 22.24
N HIS A 565 9.68 -7.38 21.16
CA HIS A 565 8.51 -8.25 21.22
C HIS A 565 8.78 -9.59 21.92
N LEU A 566 10.05 -10.01 22.04
CA LEU A 566 10.43 -11.20 22.81
C LEU A 566 10.09 -11.03 24.31
N VAL A 567 10.22 -9.81 24.85
CA VAL A 567 9.76 -9.47 26.21
C VAL A 567 8.24 -9.38 26.25
N THR A 568 7.63 -8.68 25.28
CA THR A 568 6.17 -8.53 25.14
C THR A 568 5.40 -9.86 25.16
N PHE A 569 5.92 -10.88 24.48
CA PHE A 569 5.31 -12.22 24.41
C PHE A 569 5.88 -13.20 25.44
N LYS A 570 6.57 -12.71 26.48
CA LYS A 570 7.18 -13.49 27.58
C LYS A 570 8.10 -14.62 27.09
N GLN A 571 8.70 -14.44 25.90
CA GLN A 571 9.68 -15.37 25.32
C GLN A 571 11.09 -15.17 25.90
N ILE A 572 11.34 -14.01 26.53
CA ILE A 572 12.46 -13.70 27.41
C ILE A 572 11.88 -12.91 28.61
N GLN A 573 12.19 -13.33 29.83
CA GLN A 573 11.61 -12.78 31.07
C GLN A 573 12.58 -11.81 31.75
N VAL A 574 12.50 -10.54 31.37
CA VAL A 574 13.27 -9.44 31.97
C VAL A 574 12.37 -8.21 32.15
N PRO A 575 12.70 -7.27 33.06
CA PRO A 575 12.05 -5.97 33.12
C PRO A 575 12.13 -5.23 31.78
N LEU A 576 11.08 -4.49 31.42
CA LEU A 576 11.04 -3.72 30.19
C LEU A 576 11.70 -2.34 30.38
N GLU A 577 12.83 -2.10 29.71
CA GLU A 577 13.30 -0.74 29.44
C GLU A 577 12.47 -0.13 28.29
N PRO A 578 11.65 0.92 28.53
CA PRO A 578 10.71 1.43 27.53
C PRO A 578 11.36 2.36 26.50
N ASP A 579 12.52 2.93 26.82
CA ASP A 579 13.25 3.89 25.98
C ASP A 579 14.05 3.23 24.85
N TYR A 580 14.51 4.02 23.87
CA TYR A 580 15.48 3.64 22.83
C TYR A 580 15.07 2.45 21.93
N GLU A 581 13.77 2.27 21.66
CA GLU A 581 13.28 1.32 20.65
C GLU A 581 13.74 1.72 19.24
N ASN A 582 14.06 0.74 18.39
CA ASN A 582 14.59 0.91 17.03
C ASN A 582 13.95 2.04 16.20
N VAL A 583 12.62 2.10 16.13
CA VAL A 583 11.88 3.05 15.29
C VAL A 583 11.83 4.43 15.94
N THR A 584 11.58 4.53 17.26
CA THR A 584 11.67 5.81 17.97
C THR A 584 13.10 6.38 17.92
N LEU A 585 14.13 5.57 18.21
CA LEU A 585 15.52 6.01 18.22
C LEU A 585 15.98 6.49 16.84
N MET A 586 15.61 5.77 15.77
CA MET A 586 15.85 6.21 14.39
C MET A 586 15.12 7.52 14.09
N GLU A 587 13.83 7.64 14.43
CA GLU A 587 13.08 8.89 14.22
C GLU A 587 13.68 10.07 15.00
N MET A 588 14.16 9.87 16.24
CA MET A 588 14.82 10.90 17.03
C MET A 588 16.21 11.26 16.46
N ALA A 589 16.92 10.31 15.85
CA ALA A 589 18.16 10.56 15.11
C ALA A 589 17.92 11.34 13.80
N MET A 590 16.88 10.98 13.04
CA MET A 590 16.50 11.63 11.77
C MET A 590 15.92 13.04 11.96
N SER A 591 15.12 13.26 13.01
CA SER A 591 14.54 14.57 13.35
C SER A 591 15.45 15.47 14.18
N GLY A 592 16.62 14.96 14.60
CA GLY A 592 17.61 15.72 15.37
C GLY A 592 17.17 16.08 16.79
N ASN A 593 16.42 15.22 17.48
CA ASN A 593 15.94 15.46 18.85
C ASN A 593 17.11 15.41 19.86
N LYS A 594 17.85 16.54 19.96
CA LYS A 594 19.05 16.69 20.81
C LYS A 594 18.82 16.30 22.28
N PRO A 595 17.71 16.67 22.96
CA PRO A 595 17.43 16.18 24.32
C PRO A 595 17.40 14.65 24.44
N TYR A 596 16.65 13.97 23.55
CA TYR A 596 16.51 12.52 23.57
C TYR A 596 17.85 11.81 23.33
N LEU A 597 18.60 12.27 22.31
CA LEU A 597 19.92 11.73 21.98
C LEU A 597 20.95 11.99 23.08
N LYS A 598 20.92 13.16 23.74
CA LYS A 598 21.80 13.44 24.89
C LYS A 598 21.55 12.48 26.06
N ARG A 599 20.30 12.12 26.35
CA ARG A 599 19.97 11.13 27.39
C ARG A 599 20.50 9.75 27.02
N PHE A 600 20.27 9.31 25.77
CA PHE A 600 20.82 8.06 25.24
C PHE A 600 22.35 7.98 25.35
N TYR A 601 23.08 9.04 24.95
CA TYR A 601 24.54 9.07 25.06
C TYR A 601 25.02 9.07 26.51
N ALA A 602 24.28 9.67 27.44
CA ALA A 602 24.59 9.65 28.87
C ALA A 602 24.40 8.25 29.47
N ASP A 603 23.26 7.59 29.19
CA ASP A 603 22.99 6.20 29.62
C ASP A 603 24.03 5.21 29.08
N LEU A 604 24.49 5.41 27.84
CA LEU A 604 25.58 4.60 27.26
C LEU A 604 26.94 4.89 27.93
N LYS A 605 27.26 6.17 28.17
CA LYS A 605 28.54 6.58 28.78
C LYS A 605 28.67 6.14 30.24
N SER A 606 27.56 6.07 30.99
CA SER A 606 27.51 5.51 32.34
C SER A 606 27.40 3.98 32.36
N GLN A 607 27.34 3.32 31.19
CA GLN A 607 27.16 1.89 31.04
C GLN A 607 25.95 1.33 31.82
N ARG A 608 24.84 2.10 31.86
CA ARG A 608 23.60 1.80 32.63
C ARG A 608 23.06 0.39 32.39
N PHE A 609 23.17 -0.13 31.18
CA PHE A 609 22.60 -1.42 30.79
C PHE A 609 23.64 -2.53 30.95
N ALA A 610 23.28 -3.64 31.60
CA ALA A 610 24.10 -4.84 31.65
C ALA A 610 24.22 -5.53 30.27
N ALA A 611 23.21 -5.34 29.41
CA ALA A 611 23.28 -5.73 28.00
C ALA A 611 22.40 -4.84 27.11
N ILE A 612 22.79 -4.72 25.83
CA ILE A 612 21.99 -4.09 24.78
C ILE A 612 21.74 -5.11 23.67
N ILE A 613 20.47 -5.33 23.34
CA ILE A 613 20.02 -6.28 22.31
C ILE A 613 19.65 -5.49 21.07
N ALA A 614 20.49 -5.59 20.05
CA ALA A 614 20.39 -4.82 18.82
C ALA A 614 20.78 -5.67 17.60
N ARG A 615 20.51 -5.17 16.39
CA ARG A 615 21.12 -5.68 15.16
C ARG A 615 22.61 -5.33 15.15
N LYS A 616 23.42 -6.04 14.35
CA LYS A 616 24.87 -5.73 14.23
C LYS A 616 25.09 -4.27 13.82
N GLN A 617 25.59 -3.47 14.75
CA GLN A 617 26.00 -2.08 14.54
C GLN A 617 27.26 -2.02 13.67
N ASN A 618 27.42 -0.93 12.93
CA ASN A 618 28.60 -0.63 12.12
C ASN A 618 28.73 0.91 11.94
N VAL A 619 29.83 1.38 11.36
CA VAL A 619 30.09 2.83 11.17
C VAL A 619 30.27 3.20 9.69
N VAL A 620 29.75 2.38 8.76
CA VAL A 620 29.93 2.59 7.32
C VAL A 620 29.00 3.70 6.84
N ILE A 621 29.58 4.78 6.33
CA ILE A 621 28.86 5.83 5.61
C ILE A 621 28.80 5.45 4.13
N LEU A 622 27.60 5.49 3.55
CA LEU A 622 27.29 5.08 2.18
C LEU A 622 27.05 6.31 1.29
N ASN A 623 27.65 6.31 0.09
CA ASN A 623 27.46 7.38 -0.90
C ASN A 623 26.22 7.17 -1.78
N SER A 624 25.73 5.94 -1.88
CA SER A 624 24.59 5.51 -2.71
C SER A 624 23.94 4.25 -2.13
N GLY A 625 22.86 3.77 -2.74
CA GLY A 625 22.11 2.58 -2.30
C GLY A 625 20.80 2.90 -1.59
N ALA A 626 19.90 1.92 -1.57
CA ALA A 626 18.60 2.03 -0.90
C ALA A 626 18.79 2.34 0.60
N PHE A 627 18.16 3.43 1.05
CA PHE A 627 18.21 3.92 2.44
C PHE A 627 19.62 4.33 2.94
N ALA A 628 20.53 4.72 2.04
CA ALA A 628 21.85 5.26 2.41
C ALA A 628 21.75 6.44 3.39
N ALA A 629 20.77 7.34 3.22
CA ALA A 629 20.54 8.47 4.13
C ALA A 629 20.19 8.01 5.56
N GLU A 630 19.22 7.11 5.71
CA GLU A 630 18.84 6.53 7.01
C GLU A 630 20.01 5.76 7.65
N ASN A 631 20.77 4.98 6.87
CA ASN A 631 22.00 4.32 7.31
C ASN A 631 23.01 5.33 7.86
N ASN A 632 23.28 6.41 7.12
CA ASN A 632 24.30 7.39 7.49
C ASN A 632 23.91 8.16 8.76
N VAL A 633 22.63 8.49 8.93
CA VAL A 633 22.11 9.09 10.17
C VAL A 633 22.31 8.15 11.36
N TRP A 634 21.98 6.87 11.24
CA TRP A 634 22.16 5.89 12.31
C TRP A 634 23.65 5.62 12.62
N ASN A 635 24.48 5.48 11.59
CA ASN A 635 25.91 5.24 11.73
C ASN A 635 26.72 6.49 12.15
N THR A 636 26.10 7.68 12.13
CA THR A 636 26.67 8.90 12.72
C THR A 636 26.17 9.13 14.16
N LYS A 637 24.86 8.91 14.42
CA LYS A 637 24.18 9.35 15.65
C LYS A 637 23.82 8.22 16.62
N VAL A 638 24.01 6.95 16.27
CA VAL A 638 23.62 5.80 17.12
C VAL A 638 24.73 4.75 17.22
N SER A 639 25.12 4.12 16.11
CA SER A 639 26.12 3.02 16.11
C SER A 639 27.45 3.38 16.81
N PRO A 640 28.06 4.58 16.61
CA PRO A 640 29.35 4.89 17.21
C PRO A 640 29.30 4.93 18.73
N TYR A 641 28.21 5.46 19.31
CA TYR A 641 28.04 5.53 20.76
C TYR A 641 27.85 4.15 21.38
N ILE A 642 27.09 3.25 20.73
CA ILE A 642 26.96 1.86 21.19
C ILE A 642 28.33 1.17 21.14
N LEU A 643 29.02 1.20 19.99
CA LEU A 643 30.31 0.52 19.79
C LEU A 643 31.46 1.09 20.65
N CYS A 644 31.34 2.35 21.07
CA CYS A 644 32.28 3.06 21.93
C CYS A 644 32.30 2.53 23.38
N TYR A 645 31.11 2.32 23.96
CA TYR A 645 30.93 1.96 25.38
C TYR A 645 30.57 0.48 25.59
N TYR A 646 30.12 -0.22 24.53
CA TYR A 646 29.72 -1.62 24.53
C TYR A 646 30.38 -2.44 23.41
N GLU A 647 30.50 -3.75 23.59
CA GLU A 647 31.11 -4.68 22.63
C GLU A 647 30.30 -5.98 22.44
N PRO A 648 30.36 -6.60 21.25
CA PRO A 648 29.53 -7.77 20.94
C PRO A 648 30.05 -9.03 21.65
N ALA A 649 29.28 -9.56 22.60
CA ALA A 649 29.56 -10.84 23.24
C ALA A 649 29.14 -12.02 22.34
N ASN A 650 27.91 -12.00 21.82
CA ASN A 650 27.34 -13.10 21.04
C ASN A 650 26.55 -12.57 19.83
N ILE A 651 26.59 -13.35 18.74
CA ILE A 651 25.96 -13.03 17.46
C ILE A 651 25.03 -14.17 17.05
N PHE A 652 23.74 -13.85 16.86
CA PHE A 652 22.67 -14.79 16.55
C PHE A 652 22.19 -14.56 15.10
N PRO A 653 22.44 -15.51 14.15
CA PRO A 653 22.20 -15.32 12.72
C PRO A 653 20.72 -15.46 12.33
N ALA A 654 19.94 -14.42 12.64
CA ALA A 654 18.55 -14.25 12.22
C ALA A 654 18.43 -13.89 10.71
N SER A 655 17.29 -14.23 10.11
CA SER A 655 17.06 -14.20 8.67
C SER A 655 17.08 -12.80 8.05
N MET A 656 16.74 -11.76 8.84
CA MET A 656 16.79 -10.36 8.41
C MET A 656 18.11 -9.67 8.79
N GLY A 657 19.18 -10.43 9.02
CA GLY A 657 20.44 -9.95 9.57
C GLY A 657 20.61 -10.24 11.07
N PRO A 658 21.86 -10.34 11.56
CA PRO A 658 22.15 -10.86 12.89
C PRO A 658 21.68 -9.96 14.04
N VAL A 659 21.11 -10.61 15.06
CA VAL A 659 20.86 -10.03 16.39
C VAL A 659 22.11 -10.23 17.22
N VAL A 660 22.50 -9.25 18.02
CA VAL A 660 23.75 -9.20 18.77
C VAL A 660 23.47 -8.80 20.21
N VAL A 661 24.10 -9.51 21.14
CA VAL A 661 24.16 -9.15 22.56
C VAL A 661 25.41 -8.31 22.76
N TYR A 662 25.23 -7.03 23.05
CA TYR A 662 26.30 -6.10 23.38
C TYR A 662 26.42 -5.97 24.90
N ILE A 663 27.64 -6.07 25.46
CA ILE A 663 27.93 -5.93 26.90
C ILE A 663 28.85 -4.72 27.15
N PRO A 664 28.87 -4.13 28.37
CA PRO A 664 29.78 -3.03 28.71
C PRO A 664 31.25 -3.38 28.45
N ARG A 665 31.97 -2.49 27.77
CA ARG A 665 33.43 -2.61 27.60
C ARG A 665 34.18 -2.39 28.89
N GLN A 666 35.21 -3.18 29.16
CA GLN A 666 36.16 -2.93 30.25
C GLN A 666 37.11 -1.73 29.96
N ARG A 667 37.30 -1.36 28.69
CA ARG A 667 38.10 -0.19 28.28
C ARG A 667 37.36 0.59 27.20
N LYS A 668 37.20 1.90 27.38
CA LYS A 668 36.60 2.80 26.37
C LYS A 668 37.41 2.75 25.08
N MET A 669 36.73 2.69 23.92
CA MET A 669 37.41 2.64 22.62
C MET A 669 38.18 3.95 22.32
N PRO A 670 39.40 3.89 21.74
CA PRO A 670 40.10 5.10 21.29
C PRO A 670 39.29 5.85 20.22
N GLY A 671 39.35 7.19 20.22
CA GLY A 671 38.66 8.03 19.22
C GLY A 671 37.13 8.10 19.34
N CYS A 672 36.56 7.57 20.43
CA CYS A 672 35.14 7.71 20.77
C CYS A 672 34.63 9.16 20.84
N PRO A 673 33.33 9.37 20.57
CA PRO A 673 32.60 10.57 20.99
C PRO A 673 32.25 10.60 22.51
#